data_AF-A0A7M4G041-F1
#
_entry.id   AF-A0A7M4G041-F1
#
_cell.length_a   1.000
_cell.length_b   1.000
_cell.length_c   1.000
_cell.angle_alpha   90.00
_cell.angle_beta   90.00
_cell.angle_gamma   90.00
#
_symmetry.space_group_name_H-M   'P 1'
#
loop_
_entity.id
_entity.type
_entity.pdbx_description
1 polymer ?
#
loop_
_entity_poly.entity_id
_entity_poly.type
_entity_poly.pdbx_seq_one_letter_code
_entity_poly.pdbx_strand_id
1 'polypeptide(L)'
;MSHEGRYLALCARPVHFEKANAVNCVFFDEANKQVFAVRSGGATGVVVKGLEDKNPISFRMEDKGEVKCIKFSLGNKILAVQRTSKSVDFLNFIPDSPQLEYTQECKTKNANILGFCWTSSTEIVFITDQGIEFYQVLPEKRSLKLLKSQNINVNWYMYCPESSVILLSTTVLGNVLQPFYFKGVTMSKLSKFEIELPAAPKSSKLSLCERDIAMATIYGQLYVLYLRHHSRTSNSTGAEVVLYHLPREGSCKKMHILKLSRTGKFALNVVDNLVVVHHQDTETSVVFDIKLKGDFDGSVTLHQFVLPPRSIQPYQIPVAGPASVTSQSPVPCKLYSSSWIVFQPDIIISASEGYLWNLQVKLEPVVNLLPDKGKLMDFLLQRKECKMVILSVCSQMLSEPERGSLTVIATVFDKLNHEYKKYLEAEQNYTLAVEAGQSRSNPLLKRPVRTQAVIDQSDMYTHVLSVFTEKKEAPHKFTIAVLMEYIRSLNQVQIAVQHYLYELVIKTLVQHNLFYMLHQFLQYHVLSDSKPLACLLLSLESIYPPAHQLSLDMLKRLSTANDEIVEVLLSKHQVLAALRFIRGIGGHDSISARKFLDAAKQTEDNMLFYTIFRFFEQRNQRLRGNPSFTPGKEGLKVKVTF
;
A
#
# COMPACT_ATOMS: atom_id res chain seq x y z
N MET A 1 12.39 28.49 9.49
CA MET A 1 13.33 27.80 8.57
C MET A 1 13.82 26.46 9.15
N SER A 2 12.96 25.55 9.64
CA SER A 2 13.44 24.42 10.47
C SER A 2 12.69 23.08 10.36
N HIS A 3 11.87 22.89 9.31
CA HIS A 3 11.22 21.60 9.01
C HIS A 3 11.72 20.94 7.71
N GLU A 4 12.54 21.63 6.92
CA GLU A 4 12.99 21.16 5.61
C GLU A 4 13.94 19.96 5.78
N GLY A 5 13.53 18.80 5.26
CA GLY A 5 14.38 17.62 5.10
C GLY A 5 14.30 16.55 6.20
N ARG A 6 13.33 16.59 7.14
CA ARG A 6 13.10 15.48 8.09
C ARG A 6 12.01 14.53 7.58
N TYR A 7 12.37 13.28 7.34
CA TYR A 7 11.50 12.25 6.74
C TYR A 7 10.93 11.24 7.75
N LEU A 8 11.29 11.34 9.03
CA LEU A 8 10.70 10.54 10.12
C LEU A 8 9.99 11.45 11.11
N ALA A 9 8.82 11.03 11.57
CA ALA A 9 8.05 11.75 12.57
C ALA A 9 7.35 10.79 13.50
N LEU A 10 7.16 11.20 14.76
CA LEU A 10 6.23 10.53 15.66
C LEU A 10 4.78 10.89 15.25
N CYS A 11 3.84 9.98 15.48
CA CYS A 11 2.44 10.21 15.18
C CYS A 11 1.91 11.46 15.90
N ALA A 12 1.01 12.20 15.25
CA ALA A 12 0.48 13.47 15.78
C ALA A 12 -0.42 13.28 17.02
N ARG A 13 -0.97 12.09 17.22
CA ARG A 13 -1.86 11.75 18.34
C ARG A 13 -1.28 10.55 19.11
N PRO A 14 -0.41 10.79 20.11
CA PRO A 14 0.16 9.74 20.93
C PRO A 14 -0.86 9.21 21.94
N VAL A 15 -0.58 8.02 22.44
CA VAL A 15 -1.28 7.50 23.62
C VAL A 15 -0.60 8.07 24.86
N HIS A 16 -1.35 8.83 25.66
CA HIS A 16 -0.91 9.32 26.96
C HIS A 16 -1.42 8.41 28.08
N PHE A 17 -0.51 7.95 28.94
CA PHE A 17 -0.78 7.05 30.05
C PHE A 17 -0.08 7.53 31.34
N GLU A 18 -0.47 6.97 32.49
CA GLU A 18 0.15 7.34 33.76
C GLU A 18 1.61 6.89 33.77
N LYS A 19 2.55 7.84 33.97
CA LYS A 19 3.98 7.57 33.90
C LYS A 19 4.44 6.54 34.94
N ALA A 20 5.46 5.77 34.56
CA ALA A 20 6.10 4.83 35.46
C ALA A 20 6.77 5.59 36.62
N ASN A 21 6.51 5.12 37.84
CA ASN A 21 7.10 5.65 39.07
C ASN A 21 7.15 4.53 40.13
N ALA A 22 7.59 4.83 41.35
CA ALA A 22 7.73 3.82 42.41
C ALA A 22 6.43 3.05 42.75
N VAL A 23 5.27 3.60 42.38
CA VAL A 23 3.93 3.10 42.72
C VAL A 23 3.13 2.71 41.46
N ASN A 24 3.61 3.03 40.27
CA ASN A 24 2.93 2.74 39.01
C ASN A 24 3.88 2.05 38.03
N CYS A 25 3.54 0.82 37.68
CA CYS A 25 4.27 0.00 36.72
C CYS A 25 3.62 0.07 35.34
N VAL A 26 4.44 0.06 34.29
CA VAL A 26 3.96 0.15 32.90
C VAL A 26 4.37 -1.11 32.15
N PHE A 27 3.40 -1.75 31.50
CA PHE A 27 3.61 -2.94 30.66
C PHE A 27 3.10 -2.69 29.25
N PHE A 28 3.66 -3.40 28.29
CA PHE A 28 3.26 -3.33 26.90
C PHE A 28 2.85 -4.71 26.39
N ASP A 29 1.70 -4.77 25.74
CA ASP A 29 1.18 -5.94 25.06
C ASP A 29 1.46 -5.79 23.55
N GLU A 30 2.44 -6.55 23.04
CA GLU A 30 2.83 -6.46 21.63
C GLU A 30 1.76 -6.98 20.69
N ALA A 31 0.90 -7.90 21.14
CA ALA A 31 -0.12 -8.54 20.31
C ALA A 31 -1.29 -7.60 20.03
N ASN A 32 -1.77 -6.89 21.06
CA ASN A 32 -2.85 -5.90 20.93
C ASN A 32 -2.32 -4.47 20.70
N LYS A 33 -1.00 -4.24 20.79
CA LYS A 33 -0.36 -2.91 20.73
C LYS A 33 -0.92 -1.93 21.77
N GLN A 34 -1.05 -2.40 23.01
CA GLN A 34 -1.65 -1.67 24.13
C GLN A 34 -0.67 -1.49 25.29
N VAL A 35 -0.75 -0.35 25.97
CA VAL A 35 -0.05 -0.10 27.24
C VAL A 35 -0.98 -0.33 28.42
N PHE A 36 -0.45 -0.95 29.47
CA PHE A 36 -1.06 -1.12 30.77
C PHE A 36 -0.33 -0.22 31.78
N ALA A 37 -1.06 0.65 32.47
CA ALA A 37 -0.59 1.34 33.66
C ALA A 37 -1.22 0.66 34.89
N VAL A 38 -0.39 0.12 35.76
CA VAL A 38 -0.78 -0.69 36.93
C VAL A 38 -0.29 0.02 38.18
N ARG A 39 -1.24 0.56 38.95
CA ARG A 39 -0.96 1.27 40.19
C ARG A 39 -1.04 0.33 41.39
N SER A 40 0.02 0.26 42.18
CA SER A 40 0.07 -0.45 43.48
C SER A 40 -0.37 0.48 44.63
N GLY A 41 -0.85 -0.08 45.75
CA GLY A 41 -1.23 0.71 46.94
C GLY A 41 -2.65 0.49 47.47
N GLY A 42 -3.10 -0.77 47.57
CA GLY A 42 -4.35 -1.14 48.24
C GLY A 42 -5.32 -1.89 47.33
N ALA A 43 -5.86 -1.20 46.31
CA ALA A 43 -6.60 -1.84 45.22
C ALA A 43 -5.85 -1.58 43.91
N THR A 44 -5.41 -2.65 43.24
CA THR A 44 -4.59 -2.54 42.03
C THR A 44 -5.44 -2.02 40.88
N GLY A 45 -5.32 -0.72 40.60
CA GLY A 45 -6.01 -0.07 39.49
C GLY A 45 -5.23 -0.30 38.19
N VAL A 46 -5.93 -0.76 37.15
CA VAL A 46 -5.34 -1.01 35.83
C VAL A 46 -6.05 -0.16 34.79
N VAL A 47 -5.27 0.61 34.04
CA VAL A 47 -5.73 1.39 32.90
C VAL A 47 -5.02 0.91 31.65
N VAL A 48 -5.79 0.51 30.64
CA VAL A 48 -5.27 -0.02 29.37
C VAL A 48 -5.65 0.93 28.24
N LYS A 49 -4.66 1.27 27.41
CA LYS A 49 -4.81 2.18 26.28
C LYS A 49 -4.01 1.67 25.08
N GLY A 50 -4.68 1.56 23.93
CA GLY A 50 -4.05 1.34 22.62
C GLY A 50 -4.12 2.57 21.73
N LEU A 51 -3.41 2.53 20.60
CA LEU A 51 -3.41 3.59 19.59
C LEU A 51 -4.71 3.66 18.79
N GLU A 52 -5.36 2.51 18.59
CA GLU A 52 -6.60 2.37 17.82
C GLU A 52 -7.85 2.39 18.71
N ASP A 53 -7.67 2.36 20.03
CA ASP A 53 -8.77 2.29 20.99
C ASP A 53 -9.43 3.65 21.18
N LYS A 54 -10.73 3.72 20.92
CA LYS A 54 -11.51 4.95 21.16
C LYS A 54 -11.65 5.28 22.64
N ASN A 55 -11.75 4.26 23.49
CA ASN A 55 -11.96 4.41 24.93
C ASN A 55 -10.95 3.55 25.71
N PRO A 56 -10.37 4.07 26.79
CA PRO A 56 -9.52 3.28 27.68
C PRO A 56 -10.34 2.20 28.39
N ILE A 57 -9.74 1.04 28.60
CA ILE A 57 -10.29 0.00 29.49
C ILE A 57 -9.75 0.30 30.90
N SER A 58 -10.62 0.35 31.90
CA SER A 58 -10.22 0.60 33.28
C SER A 58 -10.93 -0.34 34.23
N PHE A 59 -10.19 -1.01 35.10
CA PHE A 59 -10.72 -1.97 36.06
C PHE A 59 -9.83 -2.02 37.31
N ARG A 60 -10.32 -2.72 38.34
CA ARG A 60 -9.58 -2.97 39.58
C ARG A 60 -9.35 -4.46 39.73
N MET A 61 -8.20 -4.80 40.30
CA MET A 61 -7.83 -6.16 40.68
C MET A 61 -7.52 -6.22 42.16
N GLU A 62 -7.63 -7.41 42.74
CA GLU A 62 -7.12 -7.67 44.09
C GLU A 62 -5.61 -7.47 44.12
N ASP A 63 -5.13 -6.81 45.19
CA ASP A 63 -3.71 -6.61 45.45
C ASP A 63 -3.11 -7.89 46.02
N LYS A 64 -2.53 -8.70 45.13
CA LYS A 64 -1.84 -9.97 45.45
C LYS A 64 -0.32 -9.87 45.26
N GLY A 65 0.22 -8.66 45.41
CA GLY A 65 1.65 -8.39 45.24
C GLY A 65 2.02 -7.94 43.83
N GLU A 66 3.33 -7.92 43.57
CA GLU A 66 3.92 -7.34 42.37
C GLU A 66 3.49 -8.07 41.08
N VAL A 67 3.09 -7.29 40.08
CA VAL A 67 2.80 -7.79 38.73
C VAL A 67 4.10 -7.84 37.94
N LYS A 68 4.45 -9.00 37.39
CA LYS A 68 5.63 -9.19 36.54
C LYS A 68 5.31 -9.04 35.06
N CYS A 69 4.13 -9.51 34.65
CA CYS A 69 3.64 -9.41 33.28
C CYS A 69 2.11 -9.41 33.28
N ILE A 70 1.50 -8.63 32.40
CA ILE A 70 0.05 -8.51 32.24
C ILE A 70 -0.27 -8.26 30.77
N LYS A 71 -1.12 -9.08 30.16
CA LYS A 71 -1.54 -8.93 28.75
C LYS A 71 -2.98 -9.43 28.55
N PHE A 72 -3.68 -8.82 27.58
CA PHE A 72 -5.00 -9.27 27.18
C PHE A 72 -4.90 -10.30 26.06
N SER A 73 -5.86 -11.22 26.00
CA SER A 73 -6.07 -12.06 24.82
C SER A 73 -6.53 -11.21 23.63
N LEU A 74 -6.35 -11.69 22.41
CA LEU A 74 -6.78 -10.96 21.21
C LEU A 74 -8.29 -10.63 21.30
N GLY A 75 -8.62 -9.35 21.23
CA GLY A 75 -10.00 -8.85 21.40
C GLY A 75 -10.41 -8.56 22.84
N ASN A 76 -9.46 -8.49 23.77
CA ASN A 76 -9.61 -8.01 25.15
C ASN A 76 -10.64 -8.80 25.98
N LYS A 77 -10.75 -10.11 25.76
CA LYS A 77 -11.76 -10.97 26.41
C LYS A 77 -11.25 -11.66 27.67
N ILE A 78 -9.96 -11.96 27.74
CA ILE A 78 -9.34 -12.68 28.85
C ILE A 78 -8.06 -11.96 29.22
N LEU A 79 -7.93 -11.58 30.49
CA LEU A 79 -6.70 -11.02 31.04
C LEU A 79 -5.85 -12.15 31.61
N ALA A 80 -4.56 -12.14 31.32
CA ALA A 80 -3.58 -12.98 31.98
C ALA A 80 -2.61 -12.10 32.78
N VAL A 81 -2.33 -12.48 34.02
CA VAL A 81 -1.47 -11.74 34.96
C VAL A 81 -0.50 -12.71 35.62
N GLN A 82 0.79 -12.47 35.44
CA GLN A 82 1.86 -13.20 36.10
C GLN A 82 2.32 -12.41 37.33
N ARG A 83 2.11 -12.97 38.52
CA ARG A 83 2.63 -12.44 39.79
C ARG A 83 3.79 -13.27 40.35
N THR A 84 3.74 -14.58 40.14
CA THR A 84 4.78 -15.51 40.58
C THR A 84 5.69 -15.93 39.42
N SER A 85 6.82 -16.59 39.71
CA SER A 85 7.63 -17.21 38.65
C SER A 85 7.08 -18.56 38.19
N LYS A 86 5.98 -19.08 38.75
CA LYS A 86 5.51 -20.46 38.50
C LYS A 86 4.07 -20.56 38.00
N SER A 87 3.32 -19.47 38.08
CA SER A 87 1.90 -19.46 37.76
C SER A 87 1.47 -18.16 37.06
N VAL A 88 0.36 -18.27 36.32
CA VAL A 88 -0.34 -17.14 35.69
C VAL A 88 -1.80 -17.19 36.12
N ASP A 89 -2.31 -16.05 36.55
CA ASP A 89 -3.70 -15.86 36.93
C ASP A 89 -4.51 -15.32 35.75
N PHE A 90 -5.78 -15.68 35.67
CA PHE A 90 -6.66 -15.35 34.57
C PHE A 90 -7.96 -14.72 35.06
N LEU A 91 -8.44 -13.72 34.32
CA LEU A 91 -9.71 -13.05 34.57
C LEU A 91 -10.51 -12.90 33.27
N ASN A 92 -11.77 -13.32 33.27
CA ASN A 92 -12.64 -13.23 32.09
C ASN A 92 -13.37 -11.88 32.06
N PHE A 93 -13.23 -11.14 30.95
CA PHE A 93 -13.92 -9.89 30.65
C PHE A 93 -15.06 -10.13 29.65
N ILE A 94 -15.95 -11.06 29.99
CA ILE A 94 -17.12 -11.40 29.18
C ILE A 94 -18.36 -10.78 29.86
N PRO A 95 -19.26 -10.10 29.12
CA PRO A 95 -20.51 -9.59 29.67
C PRO A 95 -21.27 -10.68 30.43
N ASP A 96 -21.86 -10.32 31.57
CA ASP A 96 -22.68 -11.19 32.41
C ASP A 96 -21.95 -12.40 33.07
N SER A 97 -20.61 -12.48 32.96
CA SER A 97 -19.80 -13.50 33.64
C SER A 97 -19.23 -12.96 34.96
N PRO A 98 -19.26 -13.74 36.08
CA PRO A 98 -18.57 -13.34 37.29
C PRO A 98 -17.06 -13.27 37.02
N GLN A 99 -16.45 -12.14 37.40
CA GLN A 99 -15.00 -11.91 37.34
C GLN A 99 -14.26 -12.71 38.43
N LEU A 100 -14.39 -14.03 38.38
CA LEU A 100 -13.66 -14.93 39.27
C LEU A 100 -12.29 -15.24 38.67
N GLU A 101 -11.25 -15.06 39.47
CA GLU A 101 -9.88 -15.37 39.10
C GLU A 101 -9.61 -16.88 39.16
N TYR A 102 -8.82 -17.40 38.22
CA TYR A 102 -8.33 -18.78 38.24
C TYR A 102 -6.87 -18.84 37.80
N THR A 103 -6.12 -19.79 38.35
CA THR A 103 -4.66 -19.85 38.21
C THR A 103 -4.24 -21.10 37.46
N GLN A 104 -3.26 -20.96 36.56
CA GLN A 104 -2.56 -22.07 35.93
C GLN A 104 -1.10 -22.10 36.39
N GLU A 105 -0.68 -23.19 37.01
CA GLU A 105 0.72 -23.47 37.29
C GLU A 105 1.42 -24.13 36.10
N CYS A 106 2.73 -23.93 35.99
CA CYS A 106 3.55 -24.68 35.04
C CYS A 106 3.45 -26.18 35.28
N LYS A 107 3.41 -26.95 34.19
CA LYS A 107 3.46 -28.41 34.27
C LYS A 107 4.77 -28.88 34.91
N THR A 108 5.86 -28.20 34.61
CA THR A 108 7.19 -28.54 35.12
C THR A 108 7.45 -27.86 36.46
N LYS A 109 7.43 -28.64 37.56
CA LYS A 109 7.51 -28.13 38.95
C LYS A 109 8.70 -27.21 39.26
N ASN A 110 9.81 -27.41 38.55
CA ASN A 110 11.07 -26.67 38.76
C ASN A 110 11.30 -25.57 37.72
N ALA A 111 10.41 -25.41 36.74
CA ALA A 111 10.55 -24.40 35.71
C ALA A 111 10.07 -23.04 36.22
N ASN A 112 10.72 -21.98 35.75
CA ASN A 112 10.32 -20.59 35.96
C ASN A 112 9.80 -19.99 34.67
N ILE A 113 8.65 -19.32 34.74
CA ILE A 113 8.03 -18.58 33.64
C ILE A 113 8.85 -17.33 33.37
N LEU A 114 9.47 -17.28 32.18
CA LEU A 114 10.11 -16.09 31.62
C LEU A 114 9.06 -15.10 31.10
N GLY A 115 7.93 -15.61 30.61
CA GLY A 115 6.74 -14.84 30.28
C GLY A 115 5.73 -15.64 29.47
N PHE A 116 4.73 -14.97 28.92
CA PHE A 116 3.68 -15.60 28.13
C PHE A 116 3.24 -14.74 26.95
N CYS A 117 2.69 -15.39 25.93
CA CYS A 117 2.20 -14.75 24.71
C CYS A 117 0.83 -15.31 24.32
N TRP A 118 -0.10 -14.44 23.95
CA TRP A 118 -1.37 -14.83 23.36
C TRP A 118 -1.20 -15.04 21.86
N THR A 119 -1.54 -16.23 21.36
CA THR A 119 -1.52 -16.55 19.91
C THR A 119 -2.89 -16.40 19.27
N SER A 120 -3.95 -16.39 20.08
CA SER A 120 -5.34 -16.18 19.69
C SER A 120 -6.14 -15.60 20.86
N SER A 121 -7.45 -15.43 20.68
CA SER A 121 -8.37 -14.97 21.74
C SER A 121 -8.52 -15.94 22.92
N THR A 122 -8.19 -17.22 22.73
CA THR A 122 -8.30 -18.29 23.74
C THR A 122 -7.08 -19.21 23.77
N GLU A 123 -5.97 -18.81 23.16
CA GLU A 123 -4.76 -19.64 23.05
C GLU A 123 -3.57 -18.87 23.59
N ILE A 124 -2.85 -19.49 24.53
CA ILE A 124 -1.76 -18.87 25.26
C ILE A 124 -0.56 -19.82 25.34
N VAL A 125 0.63 -19.26 25.19
CA VAL A 125 1.90 -19.98 25.29
C VAL A 125 2.65 -19.47 26.51
N PHE A 126 3.03 -20.37 27.42
CA PHE A 126 3.97 -20.08 28.49
C PHE A 126 5.37 -20.41 28.01
N ILE A 127 6.30 -19.48 28.22
CA ILE A 127 7.72 -19.65 27.96
C ILE A 127 8.40 -19.76 29.32
N THR A 128 9.07 -20.88 29.56
CA THR A 128 9.81 -21.14 30.78
C THR A 128 11.29 -21.31 30.47
N ASP A 129 12.13 -21.24 31.50
CA ASP A 129 13.57 -21.57 31.41
C ASP A 129 13.83 -23.02 30.96
N GLN A 130 12.85 -23.92 31.05
CA GLN A 130 12.95 -25.33 30.64
C GLN A 130 12.17 -25.69 29.36
N GLY A 131 11.43 -24.75 28.76
CA GLY A 131 10.76 -24.98 27.48
C GLY A 131 9.53 -24.11 27.21
N ILE A 132 8.63 -24.64 26.39
CA ILE A 132 7.36 -23.99 26.06
C ILE A 132 6.18 -24.91 26.37
N GLU A 133 5.11 -24.31 26.88
CA GLU A 133 3.85 -24.98 27.20
C GLU A 133 2.71 -24.22 26.49
N PHE A 134 2.04 -24.89 25.54
CA PHE A 134 0.97 -24.31 24.73
C PHE A 134 -0.40 -24.76 25.26
N TYR A 135 -1.23 -23.80 25.65
CA TYR A 135 -2.51 -24.03 26.28
C TYR A 135 -3.68 -23.43 25.50
N GLN A 136 -4.82 -24.10 25.59
CA GLN A 136 -6.13 -23.55 25.26
C GLN A 136 -6.83 -23.13 26.55
N VAL A 137 -7.24 -21.87 26.62
CA VAL A 137 -8.03 -21.35 27.74
C VAL A 137 -9.51 -21.70 27.50
N LEU A 138 -10.16 -22.24 28.52
CA LEU A 138 -11.58 -22.57 28.51
C LEU A 138 -12.31 -21.66 29.51
N PRO A 139 -12.78 -20.46 29.09
CA PRO A 139 -13.37 -19.46 29.99
C PRO A 139 -14.53 -19.98 30.82
N GLU A 140 -15.41 -20.78 30.21
CA GLU A 140 -16.59 -21.38 30.87
C GLU A 140 -16.20 -22.34 32.00
N LYS A 141 -15.10 -23.08 31.82
CA LYS A 141 -14.59 -24.04 32.81
C LYS A 141 -13.58 -23.43 33.77
N ARG A 142 -13.16 -22.18 33.54
CA ARG A 142 -12.11 -21.49 34.31
C ARG A 142 -10.86 -22.35 34.47
N SER A 143 -10.43 -22.97 33.39
CA SER A 143 -9.28 -23.87 33.35
C SER A 143 -8.58 -23.82 32.00
N LEU A 144 -7.35 -24.32 31.96
CA LEU A 144 -6.56 -24.41 30.74
C LEU A 144 -6.35 -25.88 30.38
N LYS A 145 -6.42 -26.17 29.07
CA LYS A 145 -6.08 -27.47 28.51
C LYS A 145 -4.73 -27.37 27.83
N LEU A 146 -3.75 -28.16 28.29
CA LEU A 146 -2.46 -28.28 27.62
C LEU A 146 -2.65 -28.93 26.25
N LEU A 147 -2.29 -28.23 25.19
CA LEU A 147 -2.33 -28.72 23.82
C LEU A 147 -1.02 -29.41 23.45
N LYS A 148 0.12 -28.76 23.73
CA LYS A 148 1.46 -29.26 23.39
C LYS A 148 2.51 -28.68 24.32
N SER A 149 3.59 -29.40 24.52
CA SER A 149 4.74 -28.95 25.32
C SER A 149 6.03 -29.38 24.63
N GLN A 150 7.06 -28.56 24.71
CA GLN A 150 8.39 -28.88 24.21
C GLN A 150 9.44 -28.47 25.23
N ASN A 151 10.23 -29.43 25.69
CA ASN A 151 11.34 -29.18 26.59
C ASN A 151 12.55 -28.69 25.79
N ILE A 152 13.07 -27.54 26.18
CA ILE A 152 14.25 -26.89 25.59
C ILE A 152 14.76 -25.83 26.58
N ASN A 153 16.06 -25.75 26.82
CA ASN A 153 16.59 -24.71 27.70
C ASN A 153 16.46 -23.34 27.00
N VAL A 154 15.81 -22.38 27.66
CA VAL A 154 15.52 -21.05 27.11
C VAL A 154 16.25 -19.98 27.92
N ASN A 155 17.07 -19.18 27.24
CA ASN A 155 17.74 -18.04 27.86
C ASN A 155 16.85 -16.78 27.84
N TRP A 156 16.25 -16.51 26.69
CA TRP A 156 15.33 -15.41 26.43
C TRP A 156 14.44 -15.78 25.24
N TYR A 157 13.34 -15.05 25.06
CA TYR A 157 12.41 -15.28 23.95
C TYR A 157 11.98 -13.95 23.33
N MET A 158 11.47 -14.03 22.11
CA MET A 158 10.83 -12.92 21.42
C MET A 158 9.61 -13.42 20.67
N TYR A 159 8.54 -12.64 20.66
CA TYR A 159 7.31 -12.96 19.94
C TYR A 159 7.08 -11.97 18.81
N CYS A 160 6.77 -12.48 17.62
CA CYS A 160 6.30 -11.71 16.47
C CYS A 160 4.81 -12.04 16.25
N PRO A 161 3.88 -11.20 16.76
CA PRO A 161 2.45 -11.44 16.62
C PRO A 161 1.98 -11.50 15.17
N GLU A 162 2.50 -10.63 14.29
CA GLU A 162 2.10 -10.54 12.89
C GLU A 162 2.30 -11.85 12.11
N SER A 163 3.37 -12.58 12.44
CA SER A 163 3.70 -13.87 11.82
C SER A 163 3.32 -15.07 12.70
N SER A 164 2.79 -14.84 13.91
CA SER A 164 2.53 -15.87 14.93
C SER A 164 3.75 -16.78 15.19
N VAL A 165 4.95 -16.17 15.29
CA VAL A 165 6.20 -16.89 15.54
C VAL A 165 6.81 -16.47 16.87
N ILE A 166 7.17 -17.45 17.70
CA ILE A 166 7.99 -17.26 18.90
C ILE A 166 9.40 -17.76 18.58
N LEU A 167 10.40 -16.95 18.89
CA LEU A 167 11.81 -17.26 18.75
C LEU A 167 12.43 -17.47 20.12
N LEU A 168 13.05 -18.62 20.34
CA LEU A 168 13.75 -18.93 21.58
C LEU A 168 15.25 -18.89 21.37
N SER A 169 15.97 -18.23 22.28
CA SER A 169 17.42 -18.38 22.40
C SER A 169 17.76 -19.57 23.27
N THR A 170 18.68 -20.39 22.76
CA THR A 170 19.09 -21.65 23.36
C THR A 170 20.61 -21.71 23.42
N THR A 171 21.15 -22.71 24.12
CA THR A 171 22.59 -22.94 24.38
C THR A 171 23.25 -21.89 25.28
N VAL A 172 24.45 -22.18 25.76
CA VAL A 172 25.18 -21.34 26.74
C VAL A 172 25.54 -19.96 26.18
N LEU A 173 25.80 -19.86 24.86
CA LEU A 173 26.13 -18.59 24.21
C LEU A 173 24.88 -17.84 23.71
N GLY A 174 23.71 -18.47 23.77
CA GLY A 174 22.45 -17.89 23.29
C GLY A 174 22.35 -17.72 21.78
N ASN A 175 23.33 -18.18 21.01
CA ASN A 175 23.47 -17.92 19.58
C ASN A 175 22.73 -18.93 18.68
N VAL A 176 22.19 -20.01 19.26
CA VAL A 176 21.32 -20.96 18.54
C VAL A 176 19.88 -20.58 18.80
N LEU A 177 19.18 -20.22 17.72
CA LEU A 177 17.81 -19.73 17.76
C LEU A 177 16.85 -20.81 17.25
N GLN A 178 15.80 -21.07 18.03
CA GLN A 178 14.79 -22.06 17.74
C GLN A 178 13.41 -21.37 17.60
N PRO A 179 12.90 -21.23 16.36
CA PRO A 179 11.58 -20.68 16.14
C PRO A 179 10.46 -21.73 16.25
N PHE A 180 9.30 -21.28 16.71
CA PHE A 180 8.04 -22.01 16.76
C PHE A 180 6.93 -21.19 16.12
N TYR A 181 6.20 -21.81 15.20
CA TYR A 181 5.07 -21.21 14.50
C TYR A 181 3.74 -21.73 15.05
N PHE A 182 2.79 -20.82 15.25
CA PHE A 182 1.47 -21.11 15.81
C PHE A 182 0.38 -20.79 14.79
N LYS A 183 -0.54 -21.74 14.58
CA LYS A 183 -1.72 -21.55 13.72
C LYS A 183 -2.92 -22.26 14.32
N GLY A 184 -3.79 -21.50 14.97
CA GLY A 184 -4.83 -22.06 15.83
C GLY A 184 -4.22 -23.02 16.86
N VAL A 185 -4.89 -24.14 17.10
CA VAL A 185 -4.46 -25.17 18.07
C VAL A 185 -3.22 -25.97 17.66
N THR A 186 -2.54 -25.61 16.56
CA THR A 186 -1.34 -26.29 16.08
C THR A 186 -0.08 -25.49 16.39
N MET A 187 0.93 -26.20 16.92
CA MET A 187 2.28 -25.68 17.17
C MET A 187 3.30 -26.50 16.39
N SER A 188 4.01 -25.81 15.48
CA SER A 188 5.01 -26.37 14.58
C SER A 188 6.40 -25.84 14.92
N LYS A 189 7.36 -26.76 15.09
CA LYS A 189 8.76 -26.43 15.32
C LYS A 189 9.43 -26.15 13.97
N LEU A 190 10.00 -24.96 13.80
CA LEU A 190 10.72 -24.58 12.58
C LEU A 190 12.21 -25.00 12.68
N SER A 191 12.93 -24.92 11.56
CA SER A 191 14.36 -25.23 11.53
C SER A 191 15.14 -24.28 12.46
N LYS A 192 15.89 -24.83 13.42
CA LYS A 192 16.83 -24.02 14.20
C LYS A 192 17.97 -23.52 13.33
N PHE A 193 18.56 -22.40 13.70
CA PHE A 193 19.72 -21.83 13.03
C PHE A 193 20.64 -21.17 14.04
N GLU A 194 21.87 -20.91 13.63
CA GLU A 194 22.91 -20.35 14.49
C GLU A 194 23.35 -18.99 13.95
N ILE A 195 23.51 -18.02 14.84
CA ILE A 195 24.08 -16.72 14.54
C ILE A 195 25.58 -16.78 14.81
N GLU A 196 26.37 -16.41 13.79
CA GLU A 196 27.81 -16.29 13.89
C GLU A 196 28.17 -15.07 14.75
N LEU A 197 28.70 -15.33 15.94
CA LEU A 197 29.18 -14.28 16.84
C LEU A 197 30.54 -13.75 16.38
N PRO A 198 30.84 -12.44 16.59
CA PRO A 198 32.16 -11.89 16.35
C PRO A 198 33.25 -12.62 17.15
N ALA A 199 34.47 -12.67 16.62
CA ALA A 199 35.62 -13.23 17.33
C ALA A 199 35.88 -12.42 18.62
N ALA A 200 35.72 -13.06 19.77
CA ALA A 200 35.94 -12.42 21.06
C ALA A 200 37.44 -12.21 21.34
N PRO A 201 37.86 -11.08 21.94
CA PRO A 201 39.15 -10.99 22.59
C PRO A 201 39.22 -12.00 23.74
N LYS A 202 40.42 -12.55 24.00
CA LYS A 202 40.70 -13.77 24.80
C LYS A 202 40.13 -13.80 26.25
N SER A 203 39.51 -12.74 26.76
CA SER A 203 39.03 -12.62 28.15
C SER A 203 37.53 -12.41 28.34
N SER A 204 36.71 -12.29 27.29
CA SER A 204 35.25 -12.13 27.43
C SER A 204 34.48 -13.10 26.53
N LYS A 205 33.70 -14.02 27.11
CA LYS A 205 32.74 -14.83 26.33
C LYS A 205 31.62 -13.91 25.84
N LEU A 206 31.57 -13.63 24.54
CA LEU A 206 30.44 -12.93 23.92
C LEU A 206 29.23 -13.88 23.91
N SER A 207 28.10 -13.43 24.46
CA SER A 207 26.81 -14.12 24.40
C SER A 207 25.81 -13.25 23.66
N LEU A 208 24.91 -13.86 22.90
CA LEU A 208 23.83 -13.14 22.22
C LEU A 208 22.75 -12.74 23.23
N CYS A 209 22.45 -11.44 23.32
CA CYS A 209 21.40 -10.92 24.19
C CYS A 209 20.12 -10.59 23.40
N GLU A 210 18.99 -10.56 24.10
CA GLU A 210 17.68 -10.16 23.53
C GLU A 210 17.74 -8.79 22.84
N ARG A 211 18.51 -7.85 23.41
CA ARG A 211 18.69 -6.48 22.91
C ARG A 211 19.39 -6.40 21.54
N ASP A 212 20.10 -7.45 21.15
CA ASP A 212 20.82 -7.51 19.88
C ASP A 212 19.94 -8.02 18.73
N ILE A 213 18.72 -8.50 19.05
CA ILE A 213 17.82 -9.17 18.11
C ILE A 213 16.51 -8.40 18.00
N ALA A 214 15.95 -8.36 16.79
CA ALA A 214 14.57 -7.97 16.53
C ALA A 214 13.93 -8.92 15.52
N MET A 215 12.62 -9.08 15.57
CA MET A 215 11.85 -9.82 14.56
C MET A 215 10.82 -8.92 13.91
N ALA A 216 10.79 -8.91 12.58
CA ALA A 216 9.84 -8.10 11.84
C ALA A 216 9.47 -8.73 10.49
N THR A 217 8.24 -8.49 10.07
CA THR A 217 7.79 -8.81 8.71
C THR A 217 8.15 -7.67 7.78
N ILE A 218 8.98 -7.93 6.77
CA ILE A 218 9.42 -6.94 5.78
C ILE A 218 9.08 -7.48 4.40
N TYR A 219 8.28 -6.74 3.63
CA TYR A 219 7.77 -7.16 2.31
C TYR A 219 7.08 -8.54 2.32
N GLY A 220 6.36 -8.83 3.39
CA GLY A 220 5.61 -10.08 3.57
C GLY A 220 6.48 -11.29 3.96
N GLN A 221 7.78 -11.11 4.18
CA GLN A 221 8.70 -12.14 4.65
C GLN A 221 9.14 -11.85 6.09
N LEU A 222 9.25 -12.89 6.91
CA LEU A 222 9.70 -12.76 8.30
C LEU A 222 11.23 -12.77 8.36
N TYR A 223 11.80 -11.74 8.99
CA TYR A 223 13.23 -11.63 9.20
C TYR A 223 13.57 -11.57 10.69
N VAL A 224 14.70 -12.19 11.04
CA VAL A 224 15.41 -11.96 12.30
C VAL A 224 16.54 -10.97 12.00
N LEU A 225 16.46 -9.79 12.62
CA LEU A 225 17.42 -8.71 12.50
C LEU A 225 18.41 -8.85 13.65
N TYR A 226 19.69 -9.00 13.33
CA TYR A 226 20.78 -9.09 14.30
C TYR A 226 21.68 -7.86 14.21
N LEU A 227 21.73 -7.07 15.28
CA LEU A 227 22.64 -5.95 15.42
C LEU A 227 24.04 -6.46 15.79
N ARG A 228 24.92 -6.52 14.79
CA ARG A 228 26.31 -6.97 14.98
C ARG A 228 27.21 -5.78 15.27
N HIS A 229 27.86 -5.81 16.43
CA HIS A 229 28.91 -4.86 16.79
C HIS A 229 30.30 -5.41 16.41
N HIS A 230 31.03 -4.71 15.55
CA HIS A 230 32.43 -5.05 15.27
C HIS A 230 33.38 -4.40 16.27
N SER A 231 34.40 -5.15 16.67
CA SER A 231 35.57 -4.61 17.37
C SER A 231 36.34 -3.66 16.44
N ARG A 232 36.97 -2.62 17.02
CA ARG A 232 37.75 -1.59 16.32
C ARG A 232 39.04 -2.09 15.63
N THR A 233 39.23 -3.41 15.50
CA THR A 233 40.48 -4.06 15.08
C THR A 233 40.44 -4.67 13.68
N SER A 234 39.27 -4.84 13.05
CA SER A 234 39.15 -5.29 11.65
C SER A 234 38.91 -4.12 10.69
N ASN A 235 39.20 -4.30 9.40
CA ASN A 235 38.93 -3.35 8.30
C ASN A 235 37.45 -2.92 8.14
N SER A 236 36.57 -3.24 9.09
CA SER A 236 35.17 -2.82 9.19
C SER A 236 35.01 -1.79 10.31
N THR A 237 34.81 -0.53 9.95
CA THR A 237 34.84 0.61 10.88
C THR A 237 33.52 0.88 11.62
N GLY A 238 32.59 -0.09 11.73
CA GLY A 238 31.31 0.14 12.38
C GLY A 238 30.42 -1.10 12.54
N ALA A 239 29.29 -0.92 13.22
CA ALA A 239 28.24 -1.91 13.39
C ALA A 239 27.45 -2.13 12.09
N GLU A 240 26.75 -3.25 12.03
CA GLU A 240 25.85 -3.60 10.92
C GLU A 240 24.62 -4.33 11.43
N VAL A 241 23.54 -4.32 10.64
CA VAL A 241 22.35 -5.12 10.91
C VAL A 241 22.28 -6.24 9.89
N VAL A 242 22.34 -7.49 10.37
CA VAL A 242 22.27 -8.69 9.53
C VAL A 242 20.84 -9.21 9.53
N LEU A 243 20.26 -9.43 8.36
CA LEU A 243 18.91 -9.97 8.22
C LEU A 243 18.96 -11.44 7.81
N TYR A 244 18.38 -12.26 8.66
CA TYR A 244 18.16 -13.68 8.44
C TYR A 244 16.71 -13.92 8.02
N HIS A 245 16.49 -14.38 6.80
CA HIS A 245 15.15 -14.75 6.34
C HIS A 245 14.74 -16.06 6.98
N LEU A 246 13.60 -16.02 7.67
CA LEU A 246 12.99 -17.18 8.31
C LEU A 246 11.77 -17.63 7.49
N PRO A 247 11.95 -18.57 6.54
CA PRO A 247 10.83 -19.08 5.77
C PRO A 247 9.92 -19.98 6.63
N ARG A 248 8.65 -20.12 6.21
CA ARG A 248 7.70 -21.07 6.83
C ARG A 248 8.16 -22.51 6.69
N GLU A 249 8.83 -22.81 5.58
CA GLU A 249 9.38 -24.13 5.24
C GLU A 249 10.82 -23.96 4.74
N GLY A 250 11.71 -24.84 5.19
CA GLY A 250 13.13 -24.81 4.82
C GLY A 250 14.06 -24.26 5.89
N SER A 251 15.29 -23.96 5.50
CA SER A 251 16.34 -23.44 6.38
C SER A 251 16.36 -21.92 6.40
N CYS A 252 16.72 -21.36 7.56
CA CYS A 252 16.98 -19.95 7.73
C CYS A 252 18.23 -19.55 6.93
N LYS A 253 18.19 -18.43 6.21
CA LYS A 253 19.31 -17.96 5.38
C LYS A 253 19.64 -16.50 5.67
N LYS A 254 20.93 -16.21 5.82
CA LYS A 254 21.44 -14.84 5.80
C LYS A 254 21.26 -14.25 4.41
N MET A 255 20.53 -13.13 4.31
CA MET A 255 20.12 -12.57 3.01
C MET A 255 20.62 -11.14 2.80
N HIS A 256 20.60 -10.32 3.85
CA HIS A 256 20.93 -8.90 3.75
C HIS A 256 21.83 -8.43 4.88
N ILE A 257 22.68 -7.45 4.60
CA ILE A 257 23.47 -6.73 5.60
C ILE A 257 23.28 -5.24 5.37
N LEU A 258 22.90 -4.52 6.42
CA LEU A 258 22.76 -3.07 6.44
C LEU A 258 24.00 -2.46 7.09
N LYS A 259 24.82 -1.75 6.32
CA LYS A 259 26.06 -1.14 6.84
C LYS A 259 25.76 0.16 7.57
N LEU A 260 26.03 0.24 8.88
CA LEU A 260 25.82 1.47 9.65
C LEU A 260 27.06 2.37 9.69
N SER A 261 28.25 1.78 9.50
CA SER A 261 29.55 2.50 9.50
C SER A 261 29.80 3.34 10.76
N ARG A 262 29.13 3.00 11.87
CA ARG A 262 29.23 3.68 13.17
C ARG A 262 29.13 2.68 14.31
N THR A 263 29.65 3.03 15.48
CA THR A 263 29.49 2.26 16.72
C THR A 263 28.79 3.12 17.77
N GLY A 264 28.01 2.49 18.65
CA GLY A 264 27.25 3.19 19.68
C GLY A 264 26.01 2.42 20.06
N LYS A 265 25.09 3.09 20.76
CA LYS A 265 23.79 2.52 21.13
C LYS A 265 22.80 2.67 19.97
N PHE A 266 22.29 1.53 19.50
CA PHE A 266 21.30 1.50 18.44
C PHE A 266 19.94 1.00 18.93
N ALA A 267 18.88 1.49 18.29
CA ALA A 267 17.56 0.90 18.35
C ALA A 267 17.02 0.69 16.93
N LEU A 268 16.14 -0.29 16.76
CA LEU A 268 15.61 -0.69 15.46
C LEU A 268 14.10 -0.53 15.43
N ASN A 269 13.58 0.08 14.37
CA ASN A 269 12.17 0.03 14.01
C ASN A 269 12.05 -0.49 12.58
N VAL A 270 10.92 -1.11 12.27
CA VAL A 270 10.49 -1.36 10.90
C VAL A 270 9.25 -0.51 10.64
N VAL A 271 9.35 0.43 9.71
CA VAL A 271 8.23 1.32 9.35
C VAL A 271 7.97 1.19 7.88
N ASP A 272 6.77 0.74 7.51
CA ASP A 272 6.39 0.60 6.11
C ASP A 272 7.36 -0.26 5.28
N ASN A 273 7.82 -1.40 5.82
CA ASN A 273 8.87 -2.26 5.22
C ASN A 273 10.27 -1.62 5.13
N LEU A 274 10.50 -0.47 5.75
CA LEU A 274 11.83 0.13 5.86
C LEU A 274 12.44 -0.22 7.21
N VAL A 275 13.71 -0.62 7.21
CA VAL A 275 14.46 -0.79 8.45
C VAL A 275 15.02 0.57 8.85
N VAL A 276 14.52 1.10 9.96
CA VAL A 276 14.97 2.35 10.57
C VAL A 276 15.92 2.02 11.71
N VAL A 277 17.14 2.56 11.64
CA VAL A 277 18.15 2.37 12.67
C VAL A 277 18.42 3.71 13.35
N HIS A 278 18.10 3.78 14.63
CA HIS A 278 18.27 4.94 15.49
C HIS A 278 19.64 4.85 16.15
N HIS A 279 20.49 5.86 16.00
CA HIS A 279 21.74 5.98 16.74
C HIS A 279 21.52 6.99 17.87
N GLN A 280 21.43 6.50 19.11
CA GLN A 280 21.07 7.32 20.26
C GLN A 280 22.16 8.36 20.57
N ASP A 281 23.43 8.00 20.43
CA ASP A 281 24.55 8.86 20.82
C ASP A 281 24.66 10.12 19.95
N THR A 282 24.23 10.07 18.68
CA THR A 282 24.20 11.24 17.79
C THR A 282 22.79 11.76 17.51
N GLU A 283 21.76 11.19 18.14
CA GLU A 283 20.35 11.56 17.95
C GLU A 283 19.91 11.58 16.47
N THR A 284 20.41 10.63 15.67
CA THR A 284 20.10 10.51 14.24
C THR A 284 19.53 9.15 13.89
N SER A 285 18.66 9.10 12.89
CA SER A 285 18.14 7.87 12.31
C SER A 285 18.56 7.72 10.86
N VAL A 286 18.84 6.48 10.46
CA VAL A 286 19.09 6.08 9.06
C VAL A 286 18.04 5.08 8.61
N VAL A 287 17.78 5.03 7.30
CA VAL A 287 16.72 4.22 6.71
C VAL A 287 17.30 3.33 5.62
N PHE A 288 16.94 2.05 5.66
CA PHE A 288 17.29 1.06 4.66
C PHE A 288 16.04 0.48 4.02
N ASP A 289 16.12 0.19 2.72
CA ASP A 289 15.10 -0.50 1.97
C ASP A 289 15.72 -1.70 1.27
N ILE A 290 15.38 -2.91 1.74
CA ILE A 290 15.98 -4.16 1.24
C ILE A 290 15.55 -4.51 -0.19
N LYS A 291 14.53 -3.83 -0.72
CA LYS A 291 14.05 -4.05 -2.10
C LYS A 291 14.71 -3.11 -3.10
N LEU A 292 15.38 -2.06 -2.64
CA LEU A 292 16.24 -1.26 -3.50
C LEU A 292 17.53 -2.02 -3.83
N LYS A 293 18.16 -1.64 -4.95
CA LYS A 293 19.39 -2.30 -5.42
C LYS A 293 20.52 -2.12 -4.40
N GLY A 294 21.11 -3.23 -3.97
CA GLY A 294 22.33 -3.27 -3.17
C GLY A 294 23.43 -4.07 -3.86
N ASP A 295 24.63 -4.07 -3.28
CA ASP A 295 25.78 -4.79 -3.82
C ASP A 295 25.67 -6.27 -3.43
N PHE A 296 25.49 -7.15 -4.42
CA PHE A 296 25.37 -8.58 -4.18
C PHE A 296 26.74 -9.27 -4.30
N ASP A 297 27.17 -9.94 -3.23
CA ASP A 297 28.47 -10.62 -3.18
C ASP A 297 28.44 -12.10 -3.64
N GLY A 298 27.31 -12.54 -4.19
CA GLY A 298 27.06 -13.95 -4.56
C GLY A 298 26.30 -14.74 -3.50
N SER A 299 26.24 -14.25 -2.26
CA SER A 299 25.54 -14.90 -1.14
C SER A 299 24.57 -13.98 -0.40
N VAL A 300 24.96 -12.71 -0.22
CA VAL A 300 24.27 -11.72 0.60
C VAL A 300 24.24 -10.39 -0.16
N THR A 301 23.16 -9.64 0.01
CA THR A 301 23.05 -8.27 -0.52
C THR A 301 23.46 -7.27 0.55
N LEU A 302 24.47 -6.46 0.24
CA LEU A 302 24.94 -5.35 1.06
C LEU A 302 24.14 -4.09 0.71
N HIS A 303 23.56 -3.45 1.72
CA HIS A 303 22.75 -2.26 1.57
C HIS A 303 23.39 -1.04 2.21
N GLN A 304 23.26 0.09 1.53
CA GLN A 304 23.57 1.42 2.05
C GLN A 304 22.28 2.12 2.48
N PHE A 305 22.41 3.17 3.30
CA PHE A 305 21.24 3.96 3.68
C PHE A 305 20.65 4.65 2.44
N VAL A 306 19.32 4.63 2.35
CA VAL A 306 18.56 5.20 1.22
C VAL A 306 18.52 6.72 1.31
N LEU A 307 18.44 7.23 2.55
CA LEU A 307 18.30 8.64 2.86
C LEU A 307 19.44 9.10 3.76
N PRO A 308 19.88 10.37 3.64
CA PRO A 308 20.93 10.90 4.50
C PRO A 308 20.48 10.84 5.98
N PRO A 309 21.39 10.57 6.94
CA PRO A 309 21.03 10.48 8.35
C PRO A 309 20.35 11.76 8.85
N ARG A 310 19.14 11.64 9.42
CA ARG A 310 18.38 12.76 10.00
C ARG A 310 17.77 12.37 11.34
N SER A 311 17.68 13.33 12.24
CA SER A 311 16.93 13.17 13.48
C SER A 311 15.43 13.08 13.19
N ILE A 312 14.69 12.33 14.01
CA ILE A 312 13.22 12.35 14.01
C ILE A 312 12.74 13.80 14.16
N GLN A 313 11.62 14.14 13.49
CA GLN A 313 11.03 15.46 13.63
C GLN A 313 10.78 15.79 15.12
N PRO A 314 11.28 16.95 15.61
CA PRO A 314 11.01 17.42 16.96
C PRO A 314 9.52 17.37 17.25
N TYR A 315 9.20 16.71 18.35
CA TYR A 315 7.84 16.50 18.79
C TYR A 315 7.56 17.42 19.97
N GLN A 316 6.41 18.09 19.95
CA GLN A 316 5.96 18.93 21.05
C GLN A 316 4.85 18.20 21.79
N ILE A 317 5.02 18.07 23.10
CA ILE A 317 4.04 17.41 23.95
C ILE A 317 2.96 18.44 24.32
N PRO A 318 1.68 18.18 23.99
CA PRO A 318 0.57 19.01 24.44
C PRO A 318 0.44 18.88 25.96
N VAL A 319 0.59 19.99 26.69
CA VAL A 319 0.39 19.97 28.14
C VAL A 319 -1.10 20.08 28.42
N ALA A 320 -1.70 19.01 28.97
CA ALA A 320 -3.05 19.08 29.54
C ALA A 320 -2.97 19.67 30.96
N GLY A 321 -3.03 21.00 31.06
CA GLY A 321 -3.19 21.69 32.34
C GLY A 321 -4.65 21.63 32.84
N PRO A 322 -4.90 21.84 34.16
CA PRO A 322 -6.25 22.08 34.65
C PRO A 322 -6.88 23.28 33.93
N ALA A 323 -8.18 23.20 33.66
CA ALA A 323 -8.95 24.11 32.78
C ALA A 323 -8.92 25.61 33.15
N SER A 324 -8.21 26.00 34.20
CA SER A 324 -8.11 27.37 34.72
C SER A 324 -6.83 28.13 34.35
N VAL A 325 -5.92 27.58 33.53
CA VAL A 325 -4.73 28.30 33.07
C VAL A 325 -4.62 28.25 31.54
N THR A 326 -5.17 29.26 30.88
CA THR A 326 -4.95 29.52 29.46
C THR A 326 -3.47 29.85 29.23
N SER A 327 -2.85 29.15 28.28
CA SER A 327 -1.46 29.26 27.79
C SER A 327 -0.35 28.65 28.67
N GLN A 328 -0.19 27.33 28.61
CA GLN A 328 1.13 26.70 28.81
C GLN A 328 1.73 26.36 27.45
N SER A 329 2.95 26.83 27.18
CA SER A 329 3.66 26.53 25.94
C SER A 329 3.95 25.03 25.84
N PRO A 330 3.82 24.40 24.66
CA PRO A 330 4.13 22.98 24.48
C PRO A 330 5.56 22.65 24.93
N VAL A 331 5.74 21.56 25.69
CA VAL A 331 7.07 21.14 26.15
C VAL A 331 7.74 20.32 25.04
N PRO A 332 8.99 20.62 24.65
CA PRO A 332 9.70 19.83 23.67
C PRO A 332 9.97 18.41 24.21
N CYS A 333 9.61 17.39 23.45
CA CYS A 333 9.94 16.00 23.76
C CYS A 333 11.44 15.78 23.55
N LYS A 334 12.11 15.20 24.55
CA LYS A 334 13.50 14.74 24.41
C LYS A 334 13.54 13.48 23.55
N LEU A 335 13.87 13.66 22.27
CA LEU A 335 14.05 12.55 21.35
C LEU A 335 15.30 11.72 21.72
N TYR A 336 15.31 10.43 21.38
CA TYR A 336 16.45 9.52 21.60
C TYR A 336 16.88 9.40 23.07
N SER A 337 15.97 9.66 24.01
CA SER A 337 16.23 9.49 25.44
C SER A 337 16.66 8.06 25.75
N SER A 338 17.57 7.89 26.72
CA SER A 338 17.96 6.58 27.23
C SER A 338 16.82 5.80 27.89
N SER A 339 15.71 6.48 28.23
CA SER A 339 14.48 5.88 28.75
C SER A 339 13.52 5.35 27.68
N TRP A 340 13.84 5.56 26.39
CA TRP A 340 13.03 5.05 25.30
C TRP A 340 13.16 3.54 25.17
N ILE A 341 12.02 2.89 25.01
CA ILE A 341 11.93 1.48 24.67
C ILE A 341 11.26 1.39 23.31
N VAL A 342 11.86 0.57 22.44
CA VAL A 342 11.41 0.40 21.06
C VAL A 342 10.85 -1.00 20.90
N PHE A 343 9.62 -1.09 20.39
CA PHE A 343 8.96 -2.34 20.09
C PHE A 343 8.68 -2.44 18.59
N GLN A 344 8.81 -3.65 18.05
CA GLN A 344 8.52 -3.88 16.64
C GLN A 344 7.00 -3.80 16.38
N PRO A 345 6.59 -3.34 15.19
CA PRO A 345 7.46 -2.83 14.13
C PRO A 345 7.86 -1.36 14.36
N ASP A 346 6.94 -0.49 14.76
CA ASP A 346 7.06 0.97 14.66
C ASP A 346 6.76 1.71 15.98
N ILE A 347 6.82 1.04 17.13
CA ILE A 347 6.37 1.59 18.41
C ILE A 347 7.54 2.13 19.23
N ILE A 348 7.38 3.33 19.77
CA ILE A 348 8.32 3.97 20.71
C ILE A 348 7.56 4.35 21.97
N ILE A 349 8.04 3.89 23.12
CA ILE A 349 7.44 4.14 24.44
C ILE A 349 8.44 4.89 25.32
N SER A 350 7.98 5.98 25.94
CA SER A 350 8.67 6.64 27.04
C SER A 350 7.87 6.41 28.31
N ALA A 351 8.24 5.39 29.08
CA ALA A 351 7.56 5.05 30.34
C ALA A 351 7.72 6.17 31.39
N SER A 352 8.85 6.88 31.40
CA SER A 352 9.11 7.98 32.33
C SER A 352 8.23 9.22 32.07
N GLU A 353 7.91 9.47 30.80
CA GLU A 353 7.08 10.61 30.39
C GLU A 353 5.60 10.25 30.24
N GLY A 354 5.25 8.96 30.16
CA GLY A 354 3.87 8.51 30.02
C GLY A 354 3.32 8.57 28.58
N TYR A 355 4.17 8.34 27.58
CA TYR A 355 3.77 8.44 26.16
C TYR A 355 4.15 7.21 25.34
N LEU A 356 3.28 6.86 24.42
CA LEU A 356 3.49 5.87 23.38
C LEU A 356 3.18 6.48 22.02
N TRP A 357 4.11 6.33 21.08
CA TRP A 357 4.03 6.84 19.73
C TRP A 357 4.21 5.72 18.71
N ASN A 358 3.63 5.93 17.52
CA ASN A 358 4.06 5.24 16.31
C ASN A 358 5.03 6.12 15.53
N LEU A 359 6.10 5.52 15.03
CA LEU A 359 7.02 6.12 14.10
C LEU A 359 6.43 6.07 12.69
N GLN A 360 6.47 7.19 11.98
CA GLN A 360 5.92 7.34 10.63
C GLN A 360 6.97 7.91 9.69
N VAL A 361 6.86 7.53 8.42
CA VAL A 361 7.68 8.06 7.34
C VAL A 361 6.89 9.13 6.61
N LYS A 362 7.49 10.31 6.43
CA LYS A 362 6.94 11.40 5.62
C LYS A 362 7.58 11.36 4.24
N LEU A 363 6.75 11.30 3.20
CA LEU A 363 7.21 11.10 1.83
C LEU A 363 7.55 12.42 1.11
N GLU A 364 6.93 13.53 1.50
CA GLU A 364 7.14 14.84 0.87
C GLU A 364 8.60 15.30 0.99
N PRO A 365 9.26 15.22 2.17
CA PRO A 365 10.68 15.59 2.29
C PRO A 365 11.61 14.66 1.50
N VAL A 366 11.20 13.40 1.28
CA VAL A 366 12.01 12.41 0.56
C VAL A 366 12.19 12.78 -0.90
N VAL A 367 11.20 13.44 -1.51
CA VAL A 367 11.27 13.91 -2.91
C VAL A 367 12.49 14.80 -3.17
N ASN A 368 12.88 15.61 -2.18
CA ASN A 368 14.02 16.53 -2.27
C ASN A 368 15.34 15.87 -1.86
N LEU A 369 15.29 14.81 -1.05
CA LEU A 369 16.48 14.09 -0.57
C LEU A 369 16.98 13.03 -1.54
N LEU A 370 16.10 12.52 -2.41
CA LEU A 370 16.44 11.56 -3.47
C LEU A 370 16.36 12.25 -4.85
N PRO A 371 17.49 12.79 -5.37
CA PRO A 371 17.49 13.52 -6.64
C PRO A 371 17.26 12.60 -7.85
N ASP A 372 17.71 11.34 -7.78
CA ASP A 372 17.49 10.34 -8.82
C ASP A 372 16.00 9.94 -8.85
N LYS A 373 15.26 10.50 -9.81
CA LYS A 373 13.81 10.25 -9.96
C LYS A 373 13.50 8.77 -10.25
N GLY A 374 14.41 8.04 -10.89
CA GLY A 374 14.26 6.61 -11.13
C GLY A 374 14.26 5.83 -9.82
N LYS A 375 15.26 6.07 -8.96
CA LYS A 375 15.34 5.45 -7.62
C LYS A 375 14.23 5.95 -6.68
N LEU A 376 13.86 7.22 -6.78
CA LEU A 376 12.74 7.79 -6.04
C LEU A 376 11.45 7.04 -6.36
N MET A 377 11.18 6.72 -7.62
CA MET A 377 10.00 5.93 -7.98
C MET A 377 10.08 4.49 -7.47
N ASP A 378 11.26 3.84 -7.53
CA ASP A 378 11.44 2.50 -6.94
C ASP A 378 11.12 2.50 -5.44
N PHE A 379 11.50 3.57 -4.75
CA PHE A 379 11.19 3.76 -3.33
C PHE A 379 9.71 4.05 -3.11
N LEU A 380 9.14 5.08 -3.76
CA LEU A 380 7.77 5.56 -3.55
C LEU A 380 6.70 4.52 -3.91
N LEU A 381 6.90 3.73 -4.97
CA LEU A 381 5.97 2.68 -5.40
C LEU A 381 5.79 1.58 -4.35
N GLN A 382 6.67 1.49 -3.36
CA GLN A 382 6.60 0.52 -2.27
C GLN A 382 6.05 1.11 -0.96
N ARG A 383 5.72 2.41 -0.95
CA ARG A 383 5.32 3.13 0.25
C ARG A 383 3.82 3.15 0.45
N LYS A 384 3.42 3.30 1.72
CA LYS A 384 2.05 3.67 2.05
C LYS A 384 1.74 5.13 1.69
N GLU A 385 0.50 5.39 1.31
CA GLU A 385 -0.07 6.72 1.02
C GLU A 385 0.70 7.55 -0.03
N CYS A 386 1.37 6.90 -0.99
CA CYS A 386 2.27 7.57 -1.92
C CYS A 386 1.60 8.20 -3.16
N LYS A 387 0.35 7.86 -3.48
CA LYS A 387 -0.35 8.29 -4.70
C LYS A 387 -0.20 9.78 -5.01
N MET A 388 -0.59 10.65 -4.07
CA MET A 388 -0.55 12.10 -4.29
C MET A 388 0.88 12.64 -4.37
N VAL A 389 1.81 12.02 -3.64
CA VAL A 389 3.23 12.38 -3.69
C VAL A 389 3.80 12.02 -5.06
N ILE A 390 3.53 10.82 -5.58
CA ILE A 390 3.95 10.41 -6.93
C ILE A 390 3.41 11.37 -7.99
N LEU A 391 2.11 11.70 -7.95
CA LEU A 391 1.49 12.65 -8.88
C LEU A 391 2.14 14.05 -8.79
N SER A 392 2.45 14.51 -7.57
CA SER A 392 3.17 15.76 -7.36
C SER A 392 4.58 15.73 -7.95
N VAL A 393 5.31 14.61 -7.83
CA VAL A 393 6.63 14.44 -8.43
C VAL A 393 6.55 14.46 -9.95
N CYS A 394 5.58 13.76 -10.54
CA CYS A 394 5.34 13.80 -11.98
C CYS A 394 5.03 15.23 -12.46
N SER A 395 4.18 15.98 -11.73
CA SER A 395 3.87 17.37 -12.07
C SER A 395 5.10 18.29 -11.98
N GLN A 396 5.91 18.15 -10.92
CA GLN A 396 7.17 18.89 -10.74
C GLN A 396 8.17 18.58 -11.86
N MET A 397 8.34 17.31 -12.24
CA MET A 397 9.24 16.88 -13.31
C MET A 397 8.91 17.47 -14.69
N LEU A 398 7.66 17.91 -14.90
CA LEU A 398 7.22 18.52 -16.15
C LEU A 398 7.24 20.06 -16.11
N SER A 399 7.27 20.65 -14.91
CA SER A 399 7.24 22.11 -14.71
C SER A 399 8.63 22.73 -14.91
N GLU A 400 8.70 23.96 -15.44
CA GLU A 400 9.97 24.72 -15.55
C GLU A 400 10.33 25.37 -14.20
N PRO A 401 11.60 25.42 -13.74
CA PRO A 401 12.87 25.04 -14.38
C PRO A 401 13.34 23.59 -14.11
N GLU A 402 12.62 22.79 -13.33
CA GLU A 402 13.03 21.43 -12.89
C GLU A 402 12.70 20.32 -13.90
N ARG A 403 12.69 20.64 -15.20
CA ARG A 403 12.29 19.67 -16.23
C ARG A 403 13.25 18.49 -16.26
N GLY A 404 12.68 17.30 -16.07
CA GLY A 404 13.39 16.05 -16.28
C GLY A 404 13.71 15.85 -17.76
N SER A 405 14.79 15.11 -18.06
CA SER A 405 15.03 14.65 -19.43
C SER A 405 13.90 13.70 -19.85
N LEU A 406 13.58 13.67 -21.15
CA LEU A 406 12.55 12.78 -21.69
C LEU A 406 12.83 11.31 -21.34
N THR A 407 14.11 10.92 -21.28
CA THR A 407 14.54 9.56 -20.87
C THR A 407 14.19 9.23 -19.42
N VAL A 408 14.30 10.20 -18.51
CA VAL A 408 13.93 10.00 -17.11
C VAL A 408 12.41 9.97 -16.97
N ILE A 409 11.69 10.85 -17.68
CA ILE A 409 10.21 10.85 -17.72
C ILE A 409 9.68 9.52 -18.25
N ALA A 410 10.25 9.02 -19.35
CA ALA A 410 9.96 7.71 -19.92
C ALA A 410 10.10 6.59 -18.89
N THR A 411 11.24 6.56 -18.20
CA THR A 411 11.52 5.56 -17.16
C THR A 411 10.51 5.63 -16.01
N VAL A 412 10.08 6.83 -15.60
CA VAL A 412 9.07 7.01 -14.57
C VAL A 412 7.70 6.49 -15.04
N PHE A 413 7.27 6.84 -16.25
CA PHE A 413 6.01 6.37 -16.82
C PHE A 413 6.00 4.84 -16.96
N ASP A 414 7.09 4.24 -17.43
CA ASP A 414 7.22 2.78 -17.56
C ASP A 414 7.05 2.09 -16.20
N LYS A 415 7.66 2.61 -15.13
CA LYS A 415 7.49 2.05 -13.78
C LYS A 415 6.06 2.17 -13.27
N LEU A 416 5.41 3.32 -13.46
CA LEU A 416 4.03 3.57 -13.04
C LEU A 416 3.05 2.64 -13.76
N ASN A 417 3.16 2.59 -15.09
CA ASN A 417 2.27 1.78 -15.92
C ASN A 417 2.52 0.28 -15.74
N HIS A 418 3.74 -0.14 -15.42
CA HIS A 418 4.03 -1.52 -15.07
C HIS A 418 3.34 -1.94 -13.76
N GLU A 419 3.35 -1.09 -12.73
CA GLU A 419 2.64 -1.37 -11.49
C GLU A 419 1.11 -1.35 -11.69
N TYR A 420 0.61 -0.43 -12.53
CA TYR A 420 -0.79 -0.43 -12.93
C TYR A 420 -1.18 -1.71 -13.68
N LYS A 421 -0.34 -2.22 -14.59
CA LYS A 421 -0.58 -3.48 -15.31
C LYS A 421 -0.69 -4.66 -14.35
N LYS A 422 0.23 -4.80 -13.38
CA LYS A 422 0.17 -5.86 -12.36
C LYS A 422 -1.14 -5.83 -11.58
N TYR A 423 -1.63 -4.64 -11.24
CA TYR A 423 -2.91 -4.48 -10.58
C TYR A 423 -4.07 -4.97 -11.46
N LEU A 424 -4.10 -4.57 -12.75
CA LEU A 424 -5.14 -5.02 -13.68
C LEU A 424 -5.13 -6.55 -13.86
N GLU A 425 -3.96 -7.15 -13.98
CA GLU A 425 -3.81 -8.61 -14.07
C GLU A 425 -4.29 -9.31 -12.80
N ALA A 426 -3.95 -8.77 -11.62
CA ALA A 426 -4.43 -9.31 -10.35
C ALA A 426 -5.96 -9.21 -10.22
N GLU A 427 -6.57 -8.11 -10.68
CA GLU A 427 -8.02 -7.92 -10.65
C GLU A 427 -8.74 -8.85 -11.64
N GLN A 428 -8.17 -9.04 -12.82
CA GLN A 428 -8.67 -10.01 -13.80
C GLN A 428 -8.61 -11.44 -13.26
N ASN A 429 -7.46 -11.84 -12.70
CA ASN A 429 -7.28 -13.16 -12.09
C ASN A 429 -8.25 -13.40 -10.93
N TYR A 430 -8.50 -12.36 -10.10
CA TYR A 430 -9.48 -12.43 -9.03
C TYR A 430 -10.90 -12.64 -9.57
N THR A 431 -11.30 -11.90 -10.60
CA THR A 431 -12.64 -11.99 -11.20
C THR A 431 -12.88 -13.39 -11.78
N LEU A 432 -11.91 -13.92 -12.53
CA LEU A 432 -11.96 -15.28 -13.08
C LEU A 432 -12.07 -16.34 -11.97
N ALA A 433 -11.35 -16.17 -10.86
CA ALA A 433 -11.39 -17.10 -9.74
C ALA A 433 -12.73 -17.06 -8.96
N VAL A 434 -13.41 -15.91 -8.94
CA VAL A 434 -14.75 -15.77 -8.35
C VAL A 434 -15.81 -16.44 -9.24
N GLU A 435 -15.70 -16.28 -10.56
CA GLU A 435 -16.63 -16.87 -11.54
C GLU A 435 -16.50 -18.40 -11.64
N ALA A 436 -15.30 -18.96 -11.43
CA ALA A 436 -15.03 -20.40 -11.57
C ALA A 436 -15.57 -21.30 -10.42
N GLY A 437 -16.11 -20.73 -9.34
CA GLY A 437 -16.64 -21.49 -8.19
C GLY A 437 -15.55 -22.12 -7.30
N GLN A 438 -15.64 -21.91 -5.98
CA GLN A 438 -14.60 -22.30 -5.03
C GLN A 438 -14.44 -23.82 -4.87
N SER A 439 -13.21 -24.33 -5.04
CA SER A 439 -12.77 -25.60 -4.45
C SER A 439 -12.27 -25.37 -3.02
N ARG A 440 -12.62 -26.28 -2.10
CA ARG A 440 -12.47 -26.15 -0.63
C ARG A 440 -11.02 -26.05 -0.08
N SER A 441 -9.99 -25.88 -0.91
CA SER A 441 -8.58 -25.99 -0.47
C SER A 441 -7.68 -24.79 -0.76
N ASN A 442 -8.17 -23.71 -1.37
CA ASN A 442 -7.32 -22.54 -1.66
C ASN A 442 -7.41 -21.46 -0.56
N PRO A 443 -6.28 -20.77 -0.25
CA PRO A 443 -6.29 -19.68 0.73
C PRO A 443 -7.27 -18.59 0.29
N LEU A 444 -7.93 -17.95 1.27
CA LEU A 444 -8.88 -16.85 1.08
C LEU A 444 -8.40 -15.87 0.00
N LEU A 445 -9.06 -15.87 -1.17
CA LEU A 445 -8.81 -14.92 -2.26
C LEU A 445 -9.12 -13.51 -1.76
N LYS A 446 -8.08 -12.78 -1.35
CA LYS A 446 -8.18 -11.35 -1.05
C LYS A 446 -8.26 -10.61 -2.37
N ARG A 447 -9.34 -9.84 -2.59
CA ARG A 447 -9.43 -8.92 -3.73
C ARG A 447 -8.17 -8.04 -3.72
N PRO A 448 -7.49 -7.84 -4.86
CA PRO A 448 -6.41 -6.88 -4.95
C PRO A 448 -6.97 -5.52 -4.56
N VAL A 449 -6.52 -5.00 -3.43
CA VAL A 449 -6.85 -3.63 -3.03
C VAL A 449 -6.13 -2.74 -4.02
N ARG A 450 -6.84 -1.77 -4.60
CA ARG A 450 -6.22 -0.69 -5.37
C ARG A 450 -5.17 -0.06 -4.46
N THR A 451 -3.91 -0.44 -4.65
CA THR A 451 -2.86 -0.14 -3.68
C THR A 451 -2.61 1.36 -3.69
N GLN A 452 -2.00 1.86 -2.62
CA GLN A 452 -1.63 3.27 -2.51
C GLN A 452 -0.65 3.72 -3.62
N ALA A 453 -0.03 2.79 -4.36
CA ALA A 453 0.93 3.06 -5.42
C ALA A 453 0.38 2.93 -6.86
N VAL A 454 -0.87 2.48 -7.05
CA VAL A 454 -1.46 2.33 -8.39
C VAL A 454 -2.00 3.67 -8.88
N ILE A 455 -1.34 4.22 -9.91
CA ILE A 455 -1.79 5.40 -10.66
C ILE A 455 -2.48 4.95 -11.94
N ASP A 456 -3.76 5.24 -12.09
CA ASP A 456 -4.48 4.93 -13.33
C ASP A 456 -4.34 6.07 -14.37
N GLN A 457 -4.89 5.85 -15.57
CA GLN A 457 -4.86 6.84 -16.63
C GLN A 457 -5.64 8.13 -16.29
N SER A 458 -6.68 8.04 -15.46
CA SER A 458 -7.52 9.18 -15.06
C SER A 458 -6.80 10.06 -14.04
N ASP A 459 -6.11 9.43 -13.09
CA ASP A 459 -5.26 10.07 -12.10
C ASP A 459 -4.15 10.87 -12.78
N MET A 460 -3.45 10.24 -13.73
CA MET A 460 -2.39 10.88 -14.51
C MET A 460 -2.93 12.02 -15.39
N TYR A 461 -4.08 11.81 -16.04
CA TYR A 461 -4.73 12.84 -16.85
C TYR A 461 -5.11 14.07 -16.02
N THR A 462 -5.84 13.86 -14.93
CA THR A 462 -6.44 14.94 -14.12
C THR A 462 -5.40 15.74 -13.34
N HIS A 463 -4.40 15.07 -12.75
CA HIS A 463 -3.47 15.74 -11.84
C HIS A 463 -2.15 16.16 -12.49
N VAL A 464 -1.79 15.59 -13.64
CA VAL A 464 -0.47 15.81 -14.27
C VAL A 464 -0.61 16.34 -15.69
N LEU A 465 -1.18 15.55 -16.62
CA LEU A 465 -1.09 15.85 -18.04
C LEU A 465 -1.96 17.03 -18.47
N SER A 466 -3.22 17.10 -18.01
CA SER A 466 -4.12 18.23 -18.33
C SER A 466 -3.55 19.56 -17.81
N VAL A 467 -3.22 19.61 -16.52
CA VAL A 467 -2.61 20.77 -15.86
C VAL A 467 -1.32 21.20 -16.57
N PHE A 468 -0.47 20.24 -16.96
CA PHE A 468 0.76 20.52 -17.70
C PHE A 468 0.50 21.15 -19.08
N THR A 469 -0.48 20.64 -19.83
CA THR A 469 -0.83 21.20 -21.15
C THR A 469 -1.46 22.59 -21.06
N GLU A 470 -2.22 22.87 -20.00
CA GLU A 470 -2.91 24.16 -19.80
C GLU A 470 -1.97 25.31 -19.44
N LYS A 471 -0.93 25.04 -18.64
CA LYS A 471 0.01 26.06 -18.17
C LYS A 471 0.82 26.73 -19.30
N LYS A 472 0.94 26.08 -20.48
CA LYS A 472 1.69 26.58 -21.66
C LYS A 472 3.13 27.03 -21.36
N GLU A 473 3.72 26.55 -20.27
CA GLU A 473 5.09 26.88 -19.86
C GLU A 473 6.14 26.16 -20.73
N ALA A 474 5.78 25.04 -21.37
CA ALA A 474 6.71 24.18 -22.11
C ALA A 474 6.69 24.38 -23.63
N PRO A 475 7.82 24.19 -24.33
CA PRO A 475 7.85 24.10 -25.78
C PRO A 475 6.87 23.03 -26.27
N HIS A 476 6.02 23.39 -27.23
CA HIS A 476 5.00 22.50 -27.79
C HIS A 476 5.56 21.14 -28.22
N LYS A 477 6.77 21.09 -28.79
CA LYS A 477 7.45 19.82 -29.16
C LYS A 477 7.71 18.93 -27.96
N PHE A 478 8.12 19.51 -26.83
CA PHE A 478 8.35 18.78 -25.58
C PHE A 478 7.03 18.29 -24.99
N THR A 479 5.99 19.14 -24.96
CA THR A 479 4.66 18.76 -24.48
C THR A 479 4.12 17.54 -25.23
N ILE A 480 4.22 17.56 -26.56
CA ILE A 480 3.76 16.45 -27.40
C ILE A 480 4.63 15.21 -27.17
N ALA A 481 5.95 15.36 -27.07
CA ALA A 481 6.84 14.24 -26.77
C ALA A 481 6.48 13.57 -25.45
N VAL A 482 6.18 14.33 -24.38
CA VAL A 482 5.75 13.78 -23.08
C VAL A 482 4.42 13.02 -23.18
N LEU A 483 3.42 13.58 -23.87
CA LEU A 483 2.13 12.90 -24.06
C LEU A 483 2.30 11.60 -24.85
N MET A 484 3.10 11.64 -25.91
CA MET A 484 3.40 10.46 -26.72
C MET A 484 4.21 9.42 -25.95
N GLU A 485 5.12 9.85 -25.06
CA GLU A 485 5.91 8.97 -24.22
C GLU A 485 5.02 8.22 -23.20
N TYR A 486 4.02 8.89 -22.63
CA TYR A 486 3.05 8.24 -21.76
C TYR A 486 2.20 7.20 -22.52
N ILE A 487 1.72 7.54 -23.71
CA ILE A 487 0.96 6.63 -24.59
C ILE A 487 1.85 5.44 -25.02
N ARG A 488 3.11 5.70 -25.39
CA ARG A 488 4.09 4.67 -25.74
C ARG A 488 4.28 3.70 -24.57
N SER A 489 4.43 4.22 -23.36
CA SER A 489 4.57 3.43 -22.14
C SER A 489 3.36 2.51 -21.90
N LEU A 490 2.13 3.05 -22.00
CA LEU A 490 0.88 2.26 -21.90
C LEU A 490 0.81 1.14 -22.94
N ASN A 491 1.14 1.45 -24.20
CA ASN A 491 1.16 0.46 -25.28
C ASN A 491 2.21 -0.63 -25.05
N GLN A 492 3.41 -0.26 -24.55
CA GLN A 492 4.48 -1.22 -24.24
C GLN A 492 4.04 -2.23 -23.16
N VAL A 493 3.32 -1.78 -22.14
CA VAL A 493 2.78 -2.67 -21.09
C VAL A 493 1.43 -3.31 -21.45
N GLN A 494 0.98 -3.15 -22.70
CA GLN A 494 -0.28 -3.70 -23.21
C GLN A 494 -1.50 -3.28 -22.38
N ILE A 495 -1.61 -1.98 -22.09
CA ILE A 495 -2.79 -1.36 -21.51
C ILE A 495 -3.52 -0.58 -22.60
N ALA A 496 -4.81 -0.82 -22.77
CA ALA A 496 -5.63 -0.06 -23.71
C ALA A 496 -5.68 1.43 -23.30
N VAL A 497 -5.28 2.30 -24.23
CA VAL A 497 -5.24 3.74 -24.01
C VAL A 497 -6.65 4.30 -24.07
N GLN A 498 -7.03 5.09 -23.06
CA GLN A 498 -8.34 5.74 -23.00
C GLN A 498 -8.42 6.92 -23.98
N HIS A 499 -9.57 7.07 -24.63
CA HIS A 499 -9.78 8.03 -25.71
C HIS A 499 -9.51 9.50 -25.32
N TYR A 500 -9.73 9.88 -24.05
CA TYR A 500 -9.47 11.24 -23.57
C TYR A 500 -7.98 11.63 -23.62
N LEU A 501 -7.05 10.66 -23.58
CA LEU A 501 -5.62 10.92 -23.75
C LEU A 501 -5.31 11.30 -25.20
N TYR A 502 -5.94 10.61 -26.17
CA TYR A 502 -5.81 10.96 -27.58
C TYR A 502 -6.47 12.31 -27.88
N GLU A 503 -7.62 12.60 -27.28
CA GLU A 503 -8.25 13.91 -27.36
C GLU A 503 -7.31 15.02 -26.88
N LEU A 504 -6.59 14.82 -25.77
CA LEU A 504 -5.60 15.77 -25.27
C LEU A 504 -4.47 16.03 -26.27
N VAL A 505 -3.95 14.97 -26.90
CA VAL A 505 -2.94 15.09 -27.97
C VAL A 505 -3.49 15.89 -29.15
N ILE A 506 -4.67 15.55 -29.65
CA ILE A 506 -5.29 16.26 -30.78
C ILE A 506 -5.52 17.73 -30.45
N LYS A 507 -6.10 18.05 -29.27
CA LYS A 507 -6.30 19.43 -28.83
C LYS A 507 -4.99 20.20 -28.77
N THR A 508 -3.93 19.60 -28.24
CA THR A 508 -2.59 20.21 -28.18
C THR A 508 -2.02 20.48 -29.59
N LEU A 509 -2.18 19.55 -30.53
CA LEU A 509 -1.73 19.71 -31.92
C LEU A 509 -2.46 20.83 -32.65
N VAL A 510 -3.79 20.89 -32.49
CA VAL A 510 -4.63 21.92 -33.11
C VAL A 510 -4.31 23.29 -32.53
N GLN A 511 -4.16 23.40 -31.20
CA GLN A 511 -3.80 24.66 -30.52
C GLN A 511 -2.48 25.25 -31.02
N HIS A 512 -1.53 24.42 -31.44
CA HIS A 512 -0.23 24.84 -31.97
C HIS A 512 -0.14 24.80 -33.51
N ASN A 513 -1.25 24.61 -34.22
CA ASN A 513 -1.31 24.55 -35.69
C ASN A 513 -0.42 23.46 -36.34
N LEU A 514 -0.17 22.34 -35.63
CA LEU A 514 0.68 21.24 -36.11
C LEU A 514 -0.12 20.20 -36.92
N PHE A 515 -0.87 20.67 -37.91
CA PHE A 515 -1.81 19.84 -38.69
C PHE A 515 -1.13 18.72 -39.49
N TYR A 516 0.10 18.93 -39.95
CA TYR A 516 0.88 17.90 -40.63
C TYR A 516 1.09 16.68 -39.73
N MET A 517 1.49 16.91 -38.48
CA MET A 517 1.74 15.83 -37.53
C MET A 517 0.44 15.15 -37.08
N LEU A 518 -0.65 15.93 -36.94
CA LEU A 518 -1.99 15.38 -36.72
C LEU A 518 -2.41 14.44 -37.87
N HIS A 519 -2.19 14.86 -39.13
CA HIS A 519 -2.49 14.02 -40.29
C HIS A 519 -1.70 12.70 -40.22
N GLN A 520 -0.40 12.77 -39.97
CA GLN A 520 0.46 11.59 -39.88
C GLN A 520 0.03 10.65 -38.76
N PHE A 521 -0.28 11.17 -37.57
CA PHE A 521 -0.70 10.34 -36.44
C PHE A 521 -2.00 9.57 -36.72
N LEU A 522 -2.94 10.20 -37.44
CA LEU A 522 -4.20 9.57 -37.84
C LEU A 522 -4.01 8.58 -39.00
N GLN A 523 -3.20 8.94 -39.99
CA GLN A 523 -2.94 8.12 -41.17
C GLN A 523 -2.16 6.84 -40.84
N TYR A 524 -1.16 6.94 -39.95
CA TYR A 524 -0.35 5.80 -39.52
C TYR A 524 -0.92 5.08 -38.29
N HIS A 525 -2.16 5.38 -37.88
CA HIS A 525 -2.85 4.73 -36.76
C HIS A 525 -2.06 4.78 -35.44
N VAL A 526 -1.33 5.87 -35.20
CA VAL A 526 -0.64 6.12 -33.92
C VAL A 526 -1.67 6.32 -32.80
N LEU A 527 -2.81 6.95 -33.13
CA LEU A 527 -3.96 7.08 -32.26
C LEU A 527 -4.95 5.96 -32.57
N SER A 528 -5.40 5.21 -31.57
CA SER A 528 -6.40 4.17 -31.79
C SER A 528 -7.76 4.77 -32.15
N ASP A 529 -8.42 4.13 -33.10
CA ASP A 529 -9.74 4.56 -33.56
C ASP A 529 -10.76 4.47 -32.42
N SER A 530 -11.60 5.50 -32.27
CA SER A 530 -12.73 5.47 -31.35
C SER A 530 -13.83 6.43 -31.80
N LYS A 531 -15.09 6.12 -31.46
CA LYS A 531 -16.25 6.97 -31.80
C LYS A 531 -16.11 8.41 -31.25
N PRO A 532 -15.68 8.63 -29.98
CA PRO A 532 -15.48 9.98 -29.46
C PRO A 532 -14.44 10.78 -30.25
N LEU A 533 -13.34 10.13 -30.67
CA LEU A 533 -12.26 10.79 -31.40
C LEU A 533 -12.68 11.19 -32.82
N ALA A 534 -13.49 10.36 -33.49
CA ALA A 534 -14.06 10.72 -34.79
C ALA A 534 -15.02 11.91 -34.68
N CYS A 535 -15.86 11.96 -33.63
CA CYS A 535 -16.74 13.11 -33.38
C CYS A 535 -15.93 14.40 -33.12
N LEU A 536 -14.82 14.29 -32.39
CA LEU A 536 -13.90 15.40 -32.20
C LEU A 536 -13.31 15.88 -33.53
N LEU A 537 -12.86 14.98 -34.39
CA LEU A 537 -12.33 15.35 -35.72
C LEU A 537 -13.37 16.05 -36.59
N LEU A 538 -14.63 15.61 -36.56
CA LEU A 538 -15.72 16.28 -37.27
C LEU A 538 -15.93 17.72 -36.78
N SER A 539 -15.81 17.95 -35.47
CA SER A 539 -15.90 19.31 -34.92
C SER A 539 -14.76 20.23 -35.38
N LEU A 540 -13.63 19.65 -35.81
CA LEU A 540 -12.44 20.37 -36.26
C LEU A 540 -12.43 20.66 -37.77
N GLU A 541 -13.44 20.22 -38.54
CA GLU A 541 -13.53 20.38 -40.00
C GLU A 541 -13.37 21.84 -40.45
N SER A 542 -13.94 22.79 -39.69
CA SER A 542 -13.87 24.22 -40.01
C SER A 542 -12.44 24.80 -39.95
N ILE A 543 -11.60 24.21 -39.09
CA ILE A 543 -10.22 24.66 -38.86
C ILE A 543 -9.24 23.81 -39.70
N TYR A 544 -9.56 22.53 -39.89
CA TYR A 544 -8.75 21.57 -40.63
C TYR A 544 -9.64 20.72 -41.56
N PRO A 545 -9.88 21.16 -42.81
CA PRO A 545 -10.80 20.49 -43.73
C PRO A 545 -10.55 18.99 -43.96
N PRO A 546 -9.29 18.49 -44.01
CA PRO A 546 -9.03 17.05 -44.12
C PRO A 546 -9.53 16.22 -42.92
N ALA A 547 -9.86 16.83 -41.77
CA ALA A 547 -10.41 16.13 -40.62
C ALA A 547 -11.72 15.40 -40.94
N HIS A 548 -12.53 15.94 -41.85
CA HIS A 548 -13.78 15.33 -42.27
C HIS A 548 -13.57 13.93 -42.84
N GLN A 549 -12.70 13.81 -43.84
CA GLN A 549 -12.39 12.51 -44.46
C GLN A 549 -11.73 11.56 -43.46
N LEU A 550 -10.76 12.05 -42.67
CA LEU A 550 -10.08 11.23 -41.66
C LEU A 550 -11.05 10.68 -40.60
N SER A 551 -12.07 11.45 -40.23
CA SER A 551 -13.11 11.01 -39.29
C SER A 551 -14.01 9.93 -39.87
N LEU A 552 -14.41 10.04 -41.15
CA LEU A 552 -15.20 9.02 -41.84
C LEU A 552 -14.39 7.74 -42.04
N ASP A 553 -13.11 7.86 -42.39
CA ASP A 553 -12.20 6.72 -42.50
C ASP A 553 -12.03 6.01 -41.16
N MET A 554 -11.92 6.76 -40.05
CA MET A 554 -11.88 6.22 -38.69
C MET A 554 -13.16 5.47 -38.31
N LEU A 555 -14.33 6.08 -38.53
CA LEU A 555 -15.61 5.44 -38.24
C LEU A 555 -15.80 4.16 -39.07
N LYS A 556 -15.40 4.19 -40.35
CA LYS A 556 -15.52 3.04 -41.25
C LYS A 556 -14.68 1.85 -40.76
N ARG A 557 -13.50 2.09 -40.18
CA ARG A 557 -12.65 1.02 -39.60
C ARG A 557 -13.23 0.41 -38.33
N LEU A 558 -14.02 1.16 -37.55
CA LEU A 558 -14.58 0.69 -36.27
C LEU A 558 -15.67 -0.39 -36.42
N SER A 559 -16.23 -0.59 -37.63
CA SER A 559 -17.28 -1.56 -38.01
C SER A 559 -18.62 -1.49 -37.25
N THR A 560 -18.61 -0.93 -36.04
CA THR A 560 -19.73 -0.74 -35.10
C THR A 560 -20.31 0.68 -35.16
N ALA A 561 -19.80 1.53 -36.06
CA ALA A 561 -20.11 2.95 -36.15
C ALA A 561 -20.92 3.34 -37.41
N ASN A 562 -21.67 2.39 -37.96
CA ASN A 562 -22.38 2.59 -39.23
C ASN A 562 -23.50 3.61 -39.14
N ASP A 563 -24.19 3.68 -38.00
CA ASP A 563 -25.26 4.66 -37.76
C ASP A 563 -24.69 6.08 -37.66
N GLU A 564 -23.56 6.24 -36.98
CA GLU A 564 -22.85 7.52 -36.86
C GLU A 564 -22.37 8.03 -38.23
N ILE A 565 -21.82 7.17 -39.10
CA ILE A 565 -21.44 7.54 -40.47
C ILE A 565 -22.64 8.07 -41.27
N VAL A 566 -23.78 7.39 -41.14
CA VAL A 566 -25.01 7.79 -41.81
C VAL A 566 -25.49 9.15 -41.28
N GLU A 567 -25.47 9.38 -39.98
CA GLU A 567 -25.85 10.66 -39.39
C GLU A 567 -24.95 11.81 -39.86
N VAL A 568 -23.64 11.57 -39.97
CA VAL A 568 -22.68 12.55 -40.48
C VAL A 568 -22.97 12.89 -41.95
N LEU A 569 -23.15 11.89 -42.81
CA LEU A 569 -23.45 12.11 -44.23
C LEU A 569 -24.79 12.83 -44.44
N LEU A 570 -25.80 12.49 -43.64
CA LEU A 570 -27.10 13.17 -43.68
C LEU A 570 -27.01 14.63 -43.20
N SER A 571 -26.22 14.91 -42.16
CA SER A 571 -26.01 16.29 -41.66
C SER A 571 -25.35 17.21 -42.70
N LYS A 572 -24.56 16.65 -43.62
CA LYS A 572 -23.92 17.36 -44.73
C LYS A 572 -24.74 17.32 -46.03
N HIS A 573 -26.01 16.92 -45.95
CA HIS A 573 -26.91 16.82 -47.09
C HIS A 573 -26.47 15.81 -48.17
N GLN A 574 -25.54 14.89 -47.86
CA GLN A 574 -25.05 13.85 -48.78
C GLN A 574 -25.94 12.60 -48.73
N VAL A 575 -27.24 12.78 -49.00
CA VAL A 575 -28.26 11.73 -48.79
C VAL A 575 -28.01 10.49 -49.67
N LEU A 576 -27.56 10.67 -50.92
CA LEU A 576 -27.23 9.55 -51.82
C LEU A 576 -25.99 8.79 -51.36
N ALA A 577 -24.98 9.47 -50.82
CA ALA A 577 -23.78 8.83 -50.30
C ALA A 577 -24.11 7.98 -49.07
N ALA A 578 -24.95 8.50 -48.16
CA ALA A 578 -25.46 7.76 -47.02
C ALA A 578 -26.21 6.49 -47.45
N LEU A 579 -27.10 6.61 -48.43
CA LEU A 579 -27.89 5.49 -48.94
C LEU A 579 -27.04 4.42 -49.65
N ARG A 580 -26.01 4.85 -50.40
CA ARG A 580 -25.02 3.95 -51.03
C ARG A 580 -24.20 3.20 -49.99
N PHE A 581 -23.73 3.89 -48.94
CA PHE A 581 -22.96 3.29 -47.86
C PHE A 581 -23.75 2.19 -47.14
N ILE A 582 -25.00 2.48 -46.77
CA ILE A 582 -25.94 1.53 -46.18
C ILE A 582 -26.19 0.31 -47.06
N ARG A 583 -26.39 0.54 -48.36
CA ARG A 583 -26.61 -0.55 -49.32
C ARG A 583 -25.38 -1.45 -49.41
N GLY A 584 -24.18 -0.87 -49.32
CA GLY A 584 -22.90 -1.61 -49.29
C GLY A 584 -22.71 -2.48 -48.05
N ILE A 585 -23.31 -2.13 -46.91
CA ILE A 585 -23.21 -2.89 -45.64
C ILE A 585 -24.35 -3.89 -45.45
N GLY A 586 -25.37 -3.86 -46.34
CA GLY A 586 -26.53 -4.75 -46.25
C GLY A 586 -27.60 -4.31 -45.24
N GLY A 587 -27.39 -3.22 -44.49
CA GLY A 587 -28.31 -2.70 -43.47
C GLY A 587 -29.56 -1.98 -44.00
N HIS A 588 -29.80 -1.98 -45.31
CA HIS A 588 -30.86 -1.21 -45.97
C HIS A 588 -32.30 -1.46 -45.46
N ASP A 589 -32.55 -2.58 -44.78
CA ASP A 589 -33.88 -2.96 -44.27
C ASP A 589 -34.22 -2.40 -42.88
N SER A 590 -33.22 -2.14 -42.03
CA SER A 590 -33.44 -1.71 -40.63
C SER A 590 -33.54 -0.19 -40.44
N ILE A 591 -33.34 0.60 -41.49
CA ILE A 591 -33.10 2.05 -41.36
C ILE A 591 -34.38 2.90 -41.35
N SER A 592 -34.34 4.01 -40.62
CA SER A 592 -35.45 4.97 -40.54
C SER A 592 -35.55 5.83 -41.79
N ALA A 593 -36.59 5.57 -42.60
CA ALA A 593 -36.92 6.38 -43.78
C ALA A 593 -37.14 7.87 -43.46
N ARG A 594 -37.63 8.18 -42.25
CA ARG A 594 -37.91 9.56 -41.82
C ARG A 594 -36.64 10.41 -41.82
N LYS A 595 -35.54 9.92 -41.25
CA LYS A 595 -34.26 10.65 -41.19
C LYS A 595 -33.74 11.04 -42.59
N PHE A 596 -33.89 10.14 -43.56
CA PHE A 596 -33.44 10.35 -44.94
C PHE A 596 -34.34 11.31 -45.73
N LEU A 597 -35.67 11.20 -45.55
CA LEU A 597 -36.63 12.09 -46.20
C LEU A 597 -36.57 13.51 -45.63
N ASP A 598 -36.40 13.65 -44.31
CA ASP A 598 -36.20 14.94 -43.67
C ASP A 598 -34.91 15.61 -44.19
N ALA A 599 -33.80 14.88 -44.26
CA ALA A 599 -32.54 15.38 -44.79
C ALA A 599 -32.63 15.74 -46.30
N ALA A 600 -33.32 14.94 -47.12
CA ALA A 600 -33.54 15.23 -48.54
C ALA A 600 -34.49 16.41 -48.77
N LYS A 601 -35.42 16.67 -47.86
CA LYS A 601 -36.30 17.85 -47.93
C LYS A 601 -35.54 19.13 -47.63
N GLN A 602 -34.57 19.08 -46.73
CA GLN A 602 -33.73 20.22 -46.37
C GLN A 602 -32.76 20.65 -47.49
N THR A 603 -32.54 19.83 -48.52
CA THR A 603 -31.69 20.19 -49.67
C THR A 603 -32.43 20.97 -50.75
N GLU A 604 -33.75 21.17 -50.62
CA GLU A 604 -34.63 21.83 -51.61
C GLU A 604 -34.60 21.23 -53.03
N ASP A 605 -34.07 20.01 -53.17
CA ASP A 605 -34.01 19.29 -54.45
C ASP A 605 -35.16 18.29 -54.55
N ASN A 606 -36.18 18.66 -55.33
CA ASN A 606 -37.39 17.86 -55.55
C ASN A 606 -37.09 16.50 -56.19
N MET A 607 -36.08 16.42 -57.06
CA MET A 607 -35.69 15.18 -57.72
C MET A 607 -34.98 14.23 -56.76
N LEU A 608 -34.11 14.77 -55.90
CA LEU A 608 -33.46 14.01 -54.84
C LEU A 608 -34.50 13.47 -53.85
N PHE A 609 -35.43 14.30 -53.38
CA PHE A 609 -36.48 13.88 -52.46
C PHE A 609 -37.33 12.75 -53.06
N TYR A 610 -37.78 12.91 -54.31
CA TYR A 610 -38.58 11.91 -55.01
C TYR A 610 -37.84 10.57 -55.18
N THR A 611 -36.54 10.63 -55.49
CA THR A 611 -35.69 9.44 -55.65
C THR A 611 -35.56 8.66 -54.33
N ILE A 612 -35.33 9.37 -53.22
CA ILE A 612 -35.24 8.77 -51.88
C ILE A 612 -36.59 8.22 -51.43
N PHE A 613 -37.69 8.93 -51.72
CA PHE A 613 -39.06 8.49 -51.44
C PHE A 613 -39.39 7.17 -52.15
N ARG A 614 -39.17 7.12 -53.48
CA ARG A 614 -39.35 5.91 -54.30
C ARG A 614 -38.51 4.74 -53.79
N PHE A 615 -37.28 4.99 -53.34
CA PHE A 615 -36.44 3.93 -52.76
C PHE A 615 -37.06 3.30 -51.50
N PHE A 616 -37.54 4.11 -50.56
CA PHE A 616 -38.16 3.59 -49.34
C PHE A 616 -39.54 2.98 -49.59
N GLU A 617 -40.29 3.47 -50.57
CA GLU A 617 -41.55 2.88 -51.05
C GLU A 617 -41.32 1.45 -51.58
N GLN A 618 -40.33 1.28 -52.46
CA GLN A 618 -39.93 -0.03 -52.98
C GLN A 618 -39.43 -0.97 -51.87
N ARG A 619 -38.70 -0.45 -50.88
CA ARG A 619 -38.28 -1.23 -49.71
C ARG A 619 -39.48 -1.69 -48.87
N ASN A 620 -40.43 -0.80 -48.58
CA ASN A 620 -41.63 -1.14 -47.82
C ASN A 620 -42.45 -2.23 -48.54
N GLN A 621 -42.59 -2.11 -49.87
CA GLN A 621 -43.22 -3.12 -50.71
C GLN A 621 -42.52 -4.48 -50.60
N ARG A 622 -41.18 -4.50 -50.63
CA ARG A 622 -40.38 -5.73 -50.49
C ARG A 622 -40.45 -6.37 -49.10
N LEU A 623 -40.44 -5.55 -48.03
CA LEU A 623 -40.40 -6.06 -46.65
C LEU A 623 -41.78 -6.39 -46.07
N ARG A 624 -42.83 -5.68 -46.50
CA ARG A 624 -44.17 -5.73 -45.88
C ARG A 624 -45.29 -6.01 -46.89
N GLY A 625 -45.00 -6.08 -48.19
CA GLY A 625 -46.01 -6.24 -49.24
C GLY A 625 -46.92 -5.01 -49.45
N ASN A 626 -46.65 -3.89 -48.76
CA ASN A 626 -47.41 -2.65 -48.82
C ASN A 626 -46.45 -1.45 -48.93
N PRO A 627 -46.65 -0.50 -49.86
CA PRO A 627 -45.74 0.63 -50.04
C PRO A 627 -45.82 1.66 -48.90
N SER A 628 -46.90 1.62 -48.10
CA SER A 628 -47.23 2.63 -47.09
C SER A 628 -46.24 2.69 -45.92
N PHE A 629 -45.94 3.91 -45.47
CA PHE A 629 -45.13 4.16 -44.27
C PHE A 629 -45.95 3.92 -42.99
N THR A 630 -45.33 3.40 -41.93
CA THR A 630 -46.03 3.12 -40.65
C THR A 630 -46.40 4.40 -39.88
N PRO A 631 -47.53 4.43 -39.13
CA PRO A 631 -48.07 5.64 -38.48
C PRO A 631 -47.20 6.31 -37.38
N GLY A 632 -46.06 5.73 -36.99
CA GLY A 632 -45.06 6.36 -36.10
C GLY A 632 -43.92 7.08 -36.82
N LYS A 633 -43.86 7.00 -38.15
CA LYS A 633 -42.90 7.72 -39.03
C LYS A 633 -43.53 8.94 -39.72
N GLU A 634 -44.79 9.24 -39.41
CA GLU A 634 -45.57 10.35 -39.99
C GLU A 634 -45.29 11.68 -39.28
N GLY A 635 -44.21 12.34 -39.68
CA GLY A 635 -44.09 13.80 -39.56
C GLY A 635 -44.24 14.52 -40.92
N LEU A 636 -44.33 13.77 -42.00
CA LEU A 636 -44.37 14.27 -43.37
C LEU A 636 -45.73 13.93 -44.00
N LYS A 637 -46.75 14.75 -43.72
CA LYS A 637 -47.86 14.93 -44.66
C LYS A 637 -47.31 15.67 -45.88
N VAL A 638 -46.65 14.94 -46.78
CA VAL A 638 -46.46 15.42 -48.15
C VAL A 638 -47.78 15.16 -48.87
N LYS A 639 -48.58 16.21 -49.04
CA LYS A 639 -49.57 16.23 -50.12
C LYS A 639 -48.77 16.29 -51.41
N VAL A 640 -48.59 15.14 -52.05
CA VAL A 640 -48.19 15.08 -53.45
C VAL A 640 -49.44 15.49 -54.24
N THR A 641 -49.47 16.75 -54.67
CA THR A 641 -50.27 17.15 -55.84
C THR A 641 -49.33 17.11 -57.03
N PHE A 642 -49.75 16.36 -58.06
CA PHE A 642 -49.07 16.24 -59.35
C PHE A 642 -48.83 17.60 -60.01
#